data_AF-A0AAU9FX68-F1
#
_entry.id   AF-A0AAU9FX68-F1
#
_cell.length_a   1.000
_cell.length_b   1.000
_cell.length_c   1.000
_cell.angle_alpha   90.00
_cell.angle_beta   90.00
_cell.angle_gamma   90.00
#
_symmetry.space_group_name_H-M   'P 1'
#
loop_
_entity.id
_entity.type
_entity.pdbx_description
1 polymer ?
#
loop_
_entity_poly.entity_id
_entity_poly.type
_entity_poly.pdbx_seq_one_letter_code
_entity_poly.pdbx_strand_id
1 'polypeptide(L)'
;MSSYQAEYSVDEQAAIDKEFTRLANNKSIYLDHAGTTLYAESQVAAAAEQLQRDVICNPHTCRLTGDYVDQVRYKVLEFFNTNEQDYHVIFTANATAALSLVAENFDFGTSGNFHYCQENHTSVLGMRERVQPRAIYMLKEEQISGRGAASVASVNGSSKPAASLDNSLVTFSAQCNFSGYKMPLEAIAGIQQHGLPHGPGKRIYGEAGVADPSHDNNFYVCLDAASFVATNPLDLQRYQPDYVCFSFYKIFGYPTGVGALLVSRRGAEAFGKRRFFGGGTINYAYPHAMDHQLREVFHQRYEDGTLPFLSIVGLLEGFRTLEHLVPRSKRDGGGVATMERISRHVHGLARYVEQQLRELKHPNGQHLIELYNRVGYEERSRQGGIVAFNVRTDTGAFVGFGEVACVAALQGILLRTGCFCNIGACQRYLQLDDALMDAIYKRAGRICGDYFDLIDGQPTGAVRVSFGYMTRREDVDELLKMLRLSYLATRPQQRLQLIEQQADELPKALKERAQRRPQLLQLAIYPVKSCAALKIEGGGANWPLTAQGLQYDREWMIVDMNGMAITQKRCTELCLIKPHIWDDQLVLQFGDSSSTVSLPLSLSDQAENSSRCRSKVCRQPVEGLDCGDEVAQWLSGYLGMEGLRLLRQSSRRSSPSGEQQQQLSLVNQAQFLLVNRSSVRSLQFEESLDETVDRFRANIIIDTGTAFEELSYKQLTIGQVQFQVEGPCQRCDMICINQRTGERSPETLTTISRLQSGKMRFGIYISRISTANSKEQLTCGDVVLVT
;
A
#
# COMPACT_ATOMS: atom_id res chain seq x y z
N MET A 1 -25.80 13.25 -18.36
CA MET A 1 -24.99 14.14 -17.52
C MET A 1 -25.86 14.63 -16.37
N SER A 2 -25.74 14.03 -15.19
CA SER A 2 -26.43 14.52 -13.99
C SER A 2 -25.81 15.85 -13.61
N SER A 3 -26.60 16.93 -13.57
CA SER A 3 -26.10 18.25 -13.15
C SER A 3 -25.77 18.21 -11.66
N TYR A 4 -24.50 18.46 -11.31
CA TYR A 4 -24.13 18.77 -9.91
C TYR A 4 -24.96 19.96 -9.42
N GLN A 5 -25.58 19.81 -8.25
CA GLN A 5 -26.33 20.87 -7.59
C GLN A 5 -25.57 21.31 -6.34
N ALA A 6 -25.19 22.58 -6.28
CA ALA A 6 -24.50 23.15 -5.13
C ALA A 6 -25.44 23.25 -3.92
N GLU A 7 -24.97 22.82 -2.75
CA GLU A 7 -25.68 22.98 -1.47
C GLU A 7 -25.64 24.44 -0.98
N TYR A 8 -24.52 25.12 -1.21
CA TYR A 8 -24.32 26.51 -0.82
C TYR A 8 -24.70 27.46 -1.96
N SER A 9 -25.22 28.62 -1.59
CA SER A 9 -25.35 29.75 -2.50
C SER A 9 -23.98 30.31 -2.88
N VAL A 10 -23.92 31.10 -3.95
CA VAL A 10 -22.68 31.75 -4.40
C VAL A 10 -22.09 32.65 -3.30
N ASP A 11 -22.95 33.38 -2.57
CA ASP A 11 -22.52 34.25 -1.48
C ASP A 11 -21.98 33.48 -0.28
N GLU A 12 -22.62 32.36 0.09
CA GLU A 12 -22.13 31.46 1.15
C GLU A 12 -20.78 30.85 0.78
N GLN A 13 -20.63 30.34 -0.46
CA GLN A 13 -19.35 29.80 -0.93
C GLN A 13 -18.26 30.89 -0.95
N ALA A 14 -18.58 32.11 -1.40
CA ALA A 14 -17.65 33.22 -1.40
C ALA A 14 -17.24 33.65 0.02
N ALA A 15 -18.13 33.53 1.00
CA ALA A 15 -17.79 33.75 2.41
C ALA A 15 -16.84 32.67 2.94
N ILE A 16 -17.06 31.40 2.59
CA ILE A 16 -16.17 30.29 2.93
C ILE A 16 -14.79 30.48 2.28
N ASP A 17 -14.74 30.84 0.99
CA ASP A 17 -13.49 31.00 0.24
C ASP A 17 -12.57 32.08 0.85
N LYS A 18 -13.16 33.14 1.43
CA LYS A 18 -12.41 34.20 2.14
C LYS A 18 -11.67 33.70 3.39
N GLU A 19 -12.05 32.55 3.94
CA GLU A 19 -11.39 31.97 5.12
C GLU A 19 -10.19 31.06 4.76
N PHE A 20 -10.01 30.78 3.47
CA PHE A 20 -8.98 29.88 2.96
C PHE A 20 -8.14 30.55 1.86
N THR A 21 -7.89 31.86 1.95
CA THR A 21 -7.15 32.63 0.92
C THR A 21 -5.77 32.05 0.65
N ARG A 22 -5.14 31.45 1.66
CA ARG A 22 -3.85 30.75 1.53
C ARG A 22 -3.86 29.62 0.48
N LEU A 23 -5.00 29.00 0.18
CA LEU A 23 -5.09 28.02 -0.90
C LEU A 23 -4.92 28.71 -2.25
N ALA A 24 -5.61 29.83 -2.47
CA ALA A 24 -5.47 30.62 -3.70
C ALA A 24 -4.06 31.23 -3.83
N ASN A 25 -3.52 31.80 -2.76
CA ASN A 25 -2.19 32.43 -2.74
C ASN A 25 -1.08 31.42 -3.08
N ASN A 26 -1.21 30.17 -2.62
CA ASN A 26 -0.26 29.10 -2.89
C ASN A 26 -0.64 28.24 -4.11
N LYS A 27 -1.66 28.64 -4.89
CA LYS A 27 -2.19 27.88 -6.03
C LYS A 27 -2.43 26.39 -5.69
N SER A 28 -2.92 26.14 -4.49
CA SER A 28 -3.08 24.80 -3.92
C SER A 28 -4.54 24.40 -3.87
N ILE A 29 -4.82 23.15 -4.22
CA ILE A 29 -6.15 22.53 -4.18
C ILE A 29 -6.12 21.45 -3.10
N TYR A 30 -7.00 21.54 -2.11
CA TYR A 30 -6.97 20.64 -0.95
C TYR A 30 -8.07 19.57 -0.99
N LEU A 31 -7.66 18.30 -1.11
CA LEU A 31 -8.54 17.15 -1.24
C LEU A 31 -8.23 16.04 -0.21
N ASP A 32 -7.67 16.37 0.96
CA ASP A 32 -7.37 15.41 2.05
C ASP A 32 -8.16 15.66 3.35
N HIS A 33 -9.41 16.12 3.25
CA HIS A 33 -10.26 16.43 4.41
C HIS A 33 -10.42 15.28 5.43
N ALA A 34 -10.51 14.02 4.95
CA ALA A 34 -10.61 12.85 5.82
C ALA A 34 -9.30 12.57 6.60
N GLY A 35 -8.17 13.13 6.15
CA GLY A 35 -6.91 13.13 6.88
C GLY A 35 -6.93 14.18 7.99
N THR A 36 -7.20 15.43 7.61
CA THR A 36 -7.35 16.57 8.52
C THR A 36 -8.21 17.66 7.88
N THR A 37 -8.90 18.44 8.70
CA THR A 37 -9.58 19.64 8.20
C THR A 37 -8.61 20.82 8.22
N LEU A 38 -8.79 21.74 7.28
CA LEU A 38 -8.09 23.03 7.31
C LEU A 38 -8.82 23.97 8.28
N TYR A 39 -8.07 24.71 9.09
CA TYR A 39 -8.64 25.77 9.94
C TYR A 39 -8.99 27.01 9.11
N ALA A 40 -10.03 27.73 9.52
CA ALA A 40 -10.39 29.02 8.96
C ALA A 40 -9.46 30.13 9.51
N GLU A 41 -9.21 31.18 8.74
CA GLU A 41 -8.36 32.31 9.17
C GLU A 41 -8.97 33.06 10.35
N SER A 42 -10.29 33.34 10.31
CA SER A 42 -11.02 33.97 11.40
C SER A 42 -11.02 33.14 12.68
N GLN A 43 -11.05 31.81 12.59
CA GLN A 43 -11.00 30.93 13.75
C GLN A 43 -9.72 31.12 14.57
N VAL A 44 -8.57 31.17 13.88
CA VAL A 44 -7.26 31.35 14.54
C VAL A 44 -7.12 32.78 15.07
N ALA A 45 -7.58 33.78 14.32
CA ALA A 45 -7.58 35.16 14.76
C ALA A 45 -8.42 35.35 16.04
N ALA A 46 -9.65 34.83 16.05
CA ALA A 46 -10.54 34.91 17.21
C ALA A 46 -9.96 34.20 18.45
N ALA A 47 -9.34 33.03 18.26
CA ALA A 47 -8.66 32.34 19.35
C ALA A 47 -7.47 33.15 19.89
N ALA A 48 -6.67 33.77 19.01
CA ALA A 48 -5.57 34.62 19.42
C ALA A 48 -6.05 35.89 20.18
N GLU A 49 -7.10 36.54 19.70
CA GLU A 49 -7.73 37.68 20.37
C GLU A 49 -8.26 37.30 21.76
N GLN A 50 -8.88 36.12 21.88
CA GLN A 50 -9.34 35.61 23.16
C GLN A 50 -8.18 35.44 24.14
N LEU A 51 -7.06 34.87 23.70
CA LEU A 51 -5.87 34.67 24.53
C LEU A 51 -5.18 35.98 24.92
N GLN A 52 -5.29 37.03 24.11
CA GLN A 52 -4.78 38.37 24.42
C GLN A 52 -5.67 39.12 25.41
N ARG A 53 -6.98 38.91 25.35
CA ARG A 53 -7.98 39.58 26.18
C ARG A 53 -8.13 38.94 27.55
N ASP A 54 -8.22 37.61 27.59
CA ASP A 54 -8.63 36.86 28.79
C ASP A 54 -7.40 36.28 29.52
N VAL A 55 -7.37 36.40 30.85
CA VAL A 55 -6.31 35.78 31.68
C VAL A 55 -6.67 34.31 31.96
N ILE A 56 -6.28 33.43 31.03
CA ILE A 56 -6.51 31.98 31.15
C ILE A 56 -5.23 31.32 31.70
N CYS A 57 -5.29 30.80 32.92
CA CYS A 57 -4.15 30.17 33.59
C CYS A 57 -4.55 28.83 34.22
N ASN A 58 -3.74 28.28 35.14
CA ASN A 58 -4.02 26.97 35.71
C ASN A 58 -5.43 26.94 36.36
N PRO A 59 -6.30 25.96 36.02
CA PRO A 59 -7.66 25.89 36.57
C PRO A 59 -7.72 25.73 38.09
N HIS A 60 -6.65 25.29 38.75
CA HIS A 60 -6.54 25.27 40.21
C HIS A 60 -6.34 26.66 40.83
N THR A 61 -5.93 27.65 40.03
CA THR A 61 -5.73 29.04 40.45
C THR A 61 -6.87 29.94 39.95
N CYS A 62 -7.35 29.72 38.73
CA CYS A 62 -8.33 30.58 38.08
C CYS A 62 -9.62 29.82 37.77
N ARG A 63 -10.71 30.21 38.46
CA ARG A 63 -12.05 29.64 38.25
C ARG A 63 -12.57 29.86 36.82
N LEU A 64 -12.27 31.01 36.21
CA LEU A 64 -12.68 31.34 34.84
C LEU A 64 -12.19 30.28 33.83
N THR A 65 -10.98 29.74 34.01
CA THR A 65 -10.48 28.66 33.16
C THR A 65 -11.31 27.38 33.31
N GLY A 66 -11.73 27.04 34.53
CA GLY A 66 -12.65 25.94 34.77
C GLY A 66 -14.00 26.16 34.08
N ASP A 67 -14.56 27.36 34.22
CA ASP A 67 -15.84 27.72 33.60
C ASP A 67 -15.80 27.62 32.06
N TYR A 68 -14.68 28.01 31.41
CA TYR A 68 -14.50 27.82 29.97
C TYR A 68 -14.44 26.34 29.57
N VAL A 69 -13.71 25.51 30.33
CA VAL A 69 -13.61 24.08 30.04
C VAL A 69 -15.00 23.43 30.16
N ASP A 70 -15.79 23.79 31.16
CA ASP A 70 -17.15 23.30 31.32
C ASP A 70 -18.09 23.80 30.23
N GLN A 71 -17.95 25.06 29.79
CA GLN A 71 -18.68 25.58 28.63
C GLN A 71 -18.38 24.79 27.36
N VAL A 72 -17.11 24.41 27.15
CA VAL A 72 -16.73 23.57 26.01
C VAL A 72 -17.36 22.18 26.13
N ARG A 73 -17.38 21.56 27.32
CA ARG A 73 -18.06 20.27 27.52
C ARG A 73 -19.54 20.35 27.15
N TYR A 74 -20.23 21.40 27.58
CA TYR A 74 -21.63 21.63 27.19
C TYR A 74 -21.79 21.74 25.68
N LYS A 75 -20.91 22.51 25.01
CA LYS A 75 -20.93 22.65 23.55
C LYS A 75 -20.65 21.34 22.81
N VAL A 76 -19.80 20.48 23.36
CA VAL A 76 -19.59 19.13 22.81
C VAL A 76 -20.89 18.33 22.90
N LEU A 77 -21.54 18.29 24.07
CA LEU A 77 -22.80 17.54 24.25
C LEU A 77 -23.90 18.06 23.32
N GLU A 78 -24.03 19.39 23.18
CA GLU A 78 -24.98 20.03 22.26
C GLU A 78 -24.72 19.63 20.80
N PHE A 79 -23.44 19.62 20.36
CA PHE A 79 -23.06 19.23 19.00
C PHE A 79 -23.50 17.80 18.65
N PHE A 80 -23.54 16.91 19.64
CA PHE A 80 -23.98 15.52 19.50
C PHE A 80 -25.46 15.29 19.83
N ASN A 81 -26.23 16.36 20.02
CA ASN A 81 -27.64 16.31 20.44
C ASN A 81 -27.86 15.48 21.72
N THR A 82 -27.02 15.65 22.74
CA THR A 82 -27.16 14.97 24.04
C THR A 82 -26.90 15.94 25.20
N ASN A 83 -26.87 15.42 26.42
CA ASN A 83 -26.71 16.20 27.64
C ASN A 83 -25.90 15.42 28.68
N GLU A 84 -25.57 16.09 29.78
CA GLU A 84 -24.74 15.54 30.84
C GLU A 84 -25.40 14.41 31.62
N GLN A 85 -26.73 14.26 31.58
CA GLN A 85 -27.44 13.15 32.21
C GLN A 85 -27.20 11.85 31.45
N ASP A 86 -27.01 11.91 30.13
CA ASP A 86 -26.84 10.74 29.27
C ASP A 86 -25.37 10.38 29.05
N TYR A 87 -24.50 11.38 28.87
CA TYR A 87 -23.09 11.20 28.53
C TYR A 87 -22.13 12.06 29.35
N HIS A 88 -20.96 11.48 29.64
CA HIS A 88 -19.78 12.18 30.13
C HIS A 88 -18.87 12.59 28.97
N VAL A 89 -18.20 13.74 29.10
CA VAL A 89 -17.14 14.19 28.17
C VAL A 89 -15.79 14.09 28.86
N ILE A 90 -14.90 13.26 28.34
CA ILE A 90 -13.50 13.17 28.77
C ILE A 90 -12.63 13.75 27.66
N PHE A 91 -11.86 14.81 27.95
CA PHE A 91 -10.91 15.34 26.98
C PHE A 91 -9.68 14.42 26.86
N THR A 92 -9.25 14.18 25.63
CA THR A 92 -8.09 13.34 25.30
C THR A 92 -7.20 14.05 24.30
N ALA A 93 -6.00 13.52 24.03
CA ALA A 93 -5.12 14.12 23.01
C ALA A 93 -5.68 13.99 21.59
N ASN A 94 -6.45 12.94 21.31
CA ASN A 94 -7.08 12.62 20.02
C ASN A 94 -7.95 11.35 20.15
N ALA A 95 -8.55 10.90 19.04
CA ALA A 95 -9.38 9.69 18.99
C ALA A 95 -8.60 8.42 19.37
N THR A 96 -7.31 8.34 19.02
CA THR A 96 -6.44 7.22 19.40
C THR A 96 -6.27 7.14 20.92
N ALA A 97 -6.05 8.27 21.59
CA ALA A 97 -5.97 8.33 23.05
C ALA A 97 -7.31 7.96 23.71
N ALA A 98 -8.44 8.38 23.12
CA ALA A 98 -9.77 7.96 23.57
C ALA A 98 -9.99 6.44 23.46
N LEU A 99 -9.61 5.82 22.33
CA LEU A 99 -9.67 4.37 22.17
C LEU A 99 -8.75 3.63 23.15
N SER A 100 -7.54 4.16 23.39
CA SER A 100 -6.60 3.62 24.38
C SER A 100 -7.20 3.62 25.78
N LEU A 101 -7.84 4.72 26.16
CA LEU A 101 -8.50 4.87 27.46
C LEU A 101 -9.62 3.85 27.65
N VAL A 102 -10.48 3.64 26.63
CA VAL A 102 -11.49 2.57 26.67
C VAL A 102 -10.82 1.20 26.82
N ALA A 103 -9.80 0.92 26.03
CA ALA A 103 -9.10 -0.37 26.05
C ALA A 103 -8.46 -0.70 27.41
N GLU A 104 -7.93 0.31 28.11
CA GLU A 104 -7.25 0.16 29.40
C GLU A 104 -8.20 0.04 30.59
N ASN A 105 -9.44 0.52 30.46
CA ASN A 105 -10.36 0.67 31.60
C ASN A 105 -11.65 -0.15 31.47
N PHE A 106 -11.98 -0.70 30.29
CA PHE A 106 -13.15 -1.56 30.12
C PHE A 106 -12.97 -2.89 30.88
N ASP A 107 -13.94 -3.23 31.73
CA ASP A 107 -13.93 -4.47 32.51
C ASP A 107 -14.64 -5.60 31.74
N PHE A 108 -13.86 -6.55 31.23
CA PHE A 108 -14.36 -7.73 30.53
C PHE A 108 -14.84 -8.84 31.47
N GLY A 109 -14.58 -8.75 32.78
CA GLY A 109 -14.81 -9.87 33.69
C GLY A 109 -14.01 -11.11 33.30
N THR A 110 -14.58 -12.30 33.49
CA THR A 110 -13.84 -13.58 33.26
C THR A 110 -14.03 -14.19 31.86
N SER A 111 -15.16 -13.91 31.22
CA SER A 111 -15.59 -14.51 29.96
C SER A 111 -15.94 -13.49 28.87
N GLY A 112 -15.71 -12.19 29.13
CA GLY A 112 -15.89 -11.11 28.18
C GLY A 112 -14.95 -11.17 26.97
N ASN A 113 -15.46 -10.76 25.81
CA ASN A 113 -14.71 -10.79 24.55
C ASN A 113 -14.57 -9.40 23.93
N PHE A 114 -13.47 -9.19 23.20
CA PHE A 114 -13.28 -7.99 22.39
C PHE A 114 -13.50 -8.30 20.91
N HIS A 115 -14.38 -7.52 20.28
CA HIS A 115 -14.69 -7.62 18.86
C HIS A 115 -14.36 -6.31 18.15
N TYR A 116 -13.68 -6.37 17.01
CA TYR A 116 -13.39 -5.19 16.19
C TYR A 116 -13.68 -5.45 14.71
N CYS A 117 -14.08 -4.41 13.97
CA CYS A 117 -14.32 -4.54 12.53
C CYS A 117 -13.00 -4.58 11.74
N GLN A 118 -12.93 -5.41 10.70
CA GLN A 118 -11.80 -5.49 9.78
C GLN A 118 -11.47 -4.13 9.15
N GLU A 119 -12.48 -3.35 8.77
CA GLU A 119 -12.33 -2.05 8.08
C GLU A 119 -12.19 -0.87 9.06
N ASN A 120 -11.60 -1.09 10.24
CA ASN A 120 -11.33 -0.03 11.21
C ASN A 120 -10.00 0.70 10.98
N HIS A 121 -9.91 1.90 11.53
CA HIS A 121 -8.63 2.60 11.68
C HIS A 121 -7.63 1.78 12.51
N THR A 122 -6.34 1.86 12.19
CA THR A 122 -5.24 1.15 12.88
C THR A 122 -5.25 1.39 14.40
N SER A 123 -5.77 2.52 14.88
CA SER A 123 -5.91 2.79 16.32
C SER A 123 -6.83 1.80 17.05
N VAL A 124 -7.90 1.31 16.39
CA VAL A 124 -8.76 0.26 16.96
C VAL A 124 -8.00 -1.06 17.01
N LEU A 125 -7.23 -1.38 15.97
CA LEU A 125 -6.36 -2.57 15.97
C LEU A 125 -5.32 -2.51 17.10
N GLY A 126 -4.86 -1.30 17.45
CA GLY A 126 -3.97 -1.06 18.58
C GLY A 126 -4.60 -1.29 19.96
N MET A 127 -5.93 -1.32 20.07
CA MET A 127 -6.61 -1.69 21.33
C MET A 127 -6.28 -3.12 21.74
N ARG A 128 -6.02 -4.02 20.77
CA ARG A 128 -5.72 -5.45 21.01
C ARG A 128 -4.54 -5.68 21.95
N GLU A 129 -3.62 -4.73 22.03
CA GLU A 129 -2.45 -4.79 22.91
C GLU A 129 -2.75 -4.37 24.36
N ARG A 130 -3.91 -3.74 24.61
CA ARG A 130 -4.26 -3.13 25.90
C ARG A 130 -5.48 -3.76 26.57
N VAL A 131 -6.44 -4.22 25.77
CA VAL A 131 -7.62 -4.90 26.27
C VAL A 131 -7.22 -6.19 27.00
N GLN A 132 -7.99 -6.57 28.02
CA GLN A 132 -7.80 -7.83 28.74
C GLN A 132 -9.01 -8.76 28.63
N PRO A 133 -9.44 -9.14 27.41
CA PRO A 133 -10.57 -10.03 27.21
C PRO A 133 -10.13 -11.49 27.32
N ARG A 134 -11.11 -12.39 27.42
CA ARG A 134 -10.91 -13.83 27.24
C ARG A 134 -10.45 -14.17 25.80
N ALA A 135 -11.08 -13.55 24.80
CA ALA A 135 -10.73 -13.73 23.39
C ALA A 135 -10.92 -12.46 22.58
N ILE A 136 -10.21 -12.38 21.45
CA ILE A 136 -10.32 -11.28 20.47
C ILE A 136 -10.82 -11.83 19.14
N TYR A 137 -11.81 -11.16 18.57
CA TYR A 137 -12.42 -11.51 17.29
C TYR A 137 -12.43 -10.34 16.31
N MET A 138 -12.17 -10.66 15.04
CA MET A 138 -12.32 -9.75 13.92
C MET A 138 -13.66 -10.00 13.23
N LEU A 139 -14.45 -8.94 13.11
CA LEU A 139 -15.75 -8.91 12.44
C LEU A 139 -15.62 -8.34 11.03
N LYS A 140 -16.40 -8.89 10.10
CA LYS A 140 -16.72 -8.21 8.84
C LYS A 140 -17.96 -7.34 9.03
N GLU A 141 -18.15 -6.36 8.13
CA GLU A 141 -19.31 -5.47 8.17
C GLU A 141 -20.65 -6.22 8.22
N GLU A 142 -20.79 -7.29 7.44
CA GLU A 142 -22.04 -8.08 7.36
C GLU A 142 -22.42 -8.68 8.72
N GLN A 143 -21.43 -8.92 9.58
CA GLN A 143 -21.62 -9.47 10.94
C GLN A 143 -22.02 -8.40 11.96
N ILE A 144 -21.90 -7.13 11.60
CA ILE A 144 -22.33 -5.98 12.40
C ILE A 144 -23.70 -5.50 11.93
N SER A 145 -23.92 -5.39 10.62
CA SER A 145 -25.09 -4.70 10.07
C SER A 145 -26.40 -5.52 10.06
N GLY A 146 -26.33 -6.86 10.02
CA GLY A 146 -27.50 -7.75 10.09
C GLY A 146 -28.48 -7.64 8.91
N ARG A 147 -28.94 -8.77 8.33
CA ARG A 147 -30.09 -8.76 7.39
C ARG A 147 -31.40 -8.54 8.15
N GLY A 148 -31.72 -7.29 8.49
CA GLY A 148 -32.96 -7.00 9.24
C GLY A 148 -33.14 -5.58 9.76
N ALA A 149 -32.44 -4.56 9.25
CA ALA A 149 -32.63 -3.16 9.64
C ALA A 149 -33.98 -2.54 9.18
N ALA A 150 -34.96 -3.37 8.82
CA ALA A 150 -36.33 -2.96 8.60
C ALA A 150 -37.16 -3.32 9.84
N SER A 151 -37.53 -2.28 10.62
CA SER A 151 -38.46 -2.30 11.77
C SER A 151 -37.92 -2.42 13.20
N VAL A 152 -36.66 -2.06 13.48
CA VAL A 152 -36.37 -1.59 14.85
C VAL A 152 -36.84 -0.14 14.93
N ALA A 153 -38.13 0.04 15.23
CA ALA A 153 -38.65 1.33 15.66
C ALA A 153 -37.76 1.88 16.79
N SER A 154 -37.66 3.20 16.93
CA SER A 154 -36.97 3.85 18.04
C SER A 154 -37.55 3.35 19.37
N VAL A 155 -36.99 2.27 19.91
CA VAL A 155 -37.29 1.80 21.25
C VAL A 155 -36.28 2.47 22.14
N ASN A 156 -36.72 3.56 22.79
CA ASN A 156 -35.99 4.20 23.88
C ASN A 156 -35.72 3.13 24.95
N GLY A 157 -34.45 2.72 25.07
CA GLY A 157 -34.02 1.82 26.13
C GLY A 157 -32.82 0.98 25.73
N SER A 158 -31.63 1.38 26.15
CA SER A 158 -30.56 0.41 26.40
C SER A 158 -31.07 -0.63 27.40
N SER A 159 -30.96 -1.92 27.10
CA SER A 159 -31.20 -2.97 28.10
C SER A 159 -30.28 -2.71 29.30
N LYS A 160 -30.84 -2.68 30.51
CA LYS A 160 -30.03 -2.59 31.72
C LYS A 160 -29.08 -3.81 31.74
N PRO A 161 -27.78 -3.61 31.96
CA PRO A 161 -26.84 -4.72 32.03
C PRO A 161 -27.24 -5.67 33.15
N ALA A 162 -27.19 -6.98 32.89
CA ALA A 162 -27.45 -7.97 33.92
C ALA A 162 -26.20 -8.09 34.79
N ALA A 163 -26.35 -7.83 36.09
CA ALA A 163 -25.24 -7.79 37.05
C ALA A 163 -24.49 -9.13 37.22
N SER A 164 -25.07 -10.24 36.76
CA SER A 164 -24.47 -11.58 36.81
C SER A 164 -23.67 -11.97 35.56
N LEU A 165 -23.67 -11.14 34.51
CA LEU A 165 -23.06 -11.45 33.22
C LEU A 165 -21.77 -10.64 33.03
N ASP A 166 -20.78 -11.26 32.40
CA ASP A 166 -19.54 -10.58 31.99
C ASP A 166 -19.80 -9.65 30.79
N ASN A 167 -18.84 -8.78 30.47
CA ASN A 167 -19.02 -7.74 29.45
C ASN A 167 -18.18 -8.01 28.19
N SER A 168 -18.81 -7.86 27.02
CA SER A 168 -18.14 -7.87 25.72
C SER A 168 -18.15 -6.49 25.09
N LEU A 169 -17.06 -6.12 24.41
CA LEU A 169 -16.92 -4.83 23.73
C LEU A 169 -16.84 -5.02 22.22
N VAL A 170 -17.72 -4.35 21.48
CA VAL A 170 -17.74 -4.33 20.01
C VAL A 170 -17.31 -2.95 19.52
N THR A 171 -16.26 -2.89 18.71
CA THR A 171 -15.71 -1.64 18.19
C THR A 171 -15.79 -1.59 16.67
N PHE A 172 -16.38 -0.52 16.11
CA PHE A 172 -16.41 -0.30 14.66
C PHE A 172 -16.43 1.20 14.33
N SER A 173 -16.00 1.54 13.11
CA SER A 173 -15.98 2.94 12.65
C SER A 173 -17.34 3.30 12.06
N ALA A 174 -17.87 4.45 12.44
CA ALA A 174 -19.12 4.97 11.87
C ALA A 174 -18.98 5.29 10.37
N GLN A 175 -17.79 5.73 9.95
CA GLN A 175 -17.41 5.89 8.54
C GLN A 175 -16.02 5.31 8.32
N CYS A 176 -15.87 4.45 7.30
CA CYS A 176 -14.58 3.94 6.86
C CYS A 176 -13.74 5.09 6.29
N ASN A 177 -12.58 5.35 6.90
CA ASN A 177 -11.65 6.40 6.47
C ASN A 177 -10.90 6.06 5.17
N PHE A 178 -11.04 4.82 4.66
CA PHE A 178 -10.54 4.41 3.34
C PHE A 178 -11.57 4.70 2.25
N SER A 179 -12.74 4.05 2.30
CA SER A 179 -13.72 4.08 1.22
C SER A 179 -14.83 5.10 1.38
N GLY A 180 -15.01 5.69 2.56
CA GLY A 180 -16.15 6.56 2.87
C GLY A 180 -17.45 5.83 3.20
N TYR A 181 -17.47 4.50 3.20
CA TYR A 181 -18.66 3.72 3.56
C TYR A 181 -19.08 4.01 5.00
N LYS A 182 -20.39 4.20 5.23
CA LYS A 182 -20.98 4.45 6.54
C LYS A 182 -21.67 3.20 7.06
N MET A 183 -21.27 2.76 8.25
CA MET A 183 -21.93 1.67 8.95
C MET A 183 -23.35 2.10 9.34
N PRO A 184 -24.39 1.28 9.12
CA PRO A 184 -25.73 1.57 9.65
C PRO A 184 -25.68 1.62 11.17
N LEU A 185 -25.97 2.79 11.74
CA LEU A 185 -25.88 3.02 13.18
C LEU A 185 -27.03 2.35 13.96
N GLU A 186 -28.08 1.90 13.27
CA GLU A 186 -29.14 1.05 13.83
C GLU A 186 -28.59 -0.25 14.44
N ALA A 187 -27.43 -0.72 13.95
CA ALA A 187 -26.74 -1.88 14.49
C ALA A 187 -26.35 -1.73 15.97
N ILE A 188 -26.17 -0.50 16.47
CA ILE A 188 -25.77 -0.24 17.86
C ILE A 188 -26.78 -0.83 18.84
N ALA A 189 -28.06 -0.50 18.65
CA ALA A 189 -29.14 -1.00 19.51
C ALA A 189 -29.28 -2.52 19.39
N GLY A 190 -29.19 -3.05 18.17
CA GLY A 190 -29.24 -4.50 17.93
C GLY A 190 -28.13 -5.26 18.67
N ILE A 191 -26.90 -4.74 18.64
CA ILE A 191 -25.76 -5.34 19.35
C ILE A 191 -25.96 -5.28 20.86
N GLN A 192 -26.35 -4.13 21.40
CA GLN A 192 -26.54 -3.96 22.85
C GLN A 192 -27.68 -4.84 23.41
N GLN A 193 -28.72 -5.09 22.61
CA GLN A 193 -29.90 -5.86 23.03
C GLN A 193 -29.80 -7.36 22.75
N HIS A 194 -29.16 -7.75 21.66
CA HIS A 194 -29.19 -9.13 21.14
C HIS A 194 -27.81 -9.74 20.87
N GLY A 195 -26.73 -8.99 21.12
CA GLY A 195 -25.38 -9.42 20.76
C GLY A 195 -25.15 -9.46 19.25
N LEU A 196 -24.17 -10.26 18.81
CA LEU A 196 -23.77 -10.31 17.40
C LEU A 196 -24.68 -11.23 16.57
N PRO A 197 -25.31 -10.73 15.49
CA PRO A 197 -26.34 -11.47 14.74
C PRO A 197 -25.80 -12.67 13.95
N HIS A 198 -24.52 -12.68 13.61
CA HIS A 198 -23.91 -13.67 12.72
C HIS A 198 -22.68 -14.35 13.34
N GLY A 199 -22.73 -14.55 14.67
CA GLY A 199 -21.67 -15.19 15.44
C GLY A 199 -20.49 -14.27 15.77
N PRO A 200 -19.46 -14.79 16.46
CA PRO A 200 -18.45 -13.97 17.13
C PRO A 200 -17.41 -13.35 16.19
N GLY A 201 -17.30 -13.81 14.93
CA GLY A 201 -16.26 -13.37 13.98
C GLY A 201 -15.10 -14.35 13.83
N LYS A 202 -14.06 -13.95 13.08
CA LYS A 202 -12.81 -14.70 12.97
C LYS A 202 -12.01 -14.50 14.26
N ARG A 203 -11.74 -15.58 14.99
CA ARG A 203 -10.89 -15.53 16.21
C ARG A 203 -9.46 -15.15 15.84
N ILE A 204 -8.89 -14.20 16.58
CA ILE A 204 -7.53 -13.68 16.40
C ILE A 204 -6.64 -14.02 17.61
N TYR A 205 -7.22 -14.10 18.81
CA TYR A 205 -6.54 -14.42 20.06
C TYR A 205 -7.47 -15.18 21.02
N GLY A 206 -6.91 -16.07 21.85
CA GLY A 206 -7.62 -16.90 22.84
C GLY A 206 -7.51 -18.42 22.57
N GLU A 207 -7.75 -19.25 23.59
CA GLU A 207 -7.60 -20.72 23.49
C GLU A 207 -8.56 -21.37 22.48
N ALA A 208 -8.07 -22.34 21.70
CA ALA A 208 -8.85 -23.06 20.69
C ALA A 208 -9.72 -24.17 21.34
N GLY A 209 -10.94 -24.39 20.81
CA GLY A 209 -11.78 -25.54 21.17
C GLY A 209 -12.72 -25.37 22.37
N VAL A 210 -12.68 -24.25 23.10
CA VAL A 210 -13.69 -23.96 24.12
C VAL A 210 -14.94 -23.37 23.46
N ALA A 211 -16.10 -24.00 23.69
CA ALA A 211 -17.40 -23.48 23.26
C ALA A 211 -17.56 -22.03 23.74
N ASP A 212 -18.00 -21.14 22.85
CA ASP A 212 -18.11 -19.71 23.18
C ASP A 212 -19.34 -19.49 24.08
N PRO A 213 -19.16 -19.15 25.37
CA PRO A 213 -20.30 -18.84 26.24
C PRO A 213 -20.91 -17.47 25.90
N SER A 214 -20.35 -16.73 24.92
CA SER A 214 -20.59 -15.30 24.65
C SER A 214 -22.01 -14.89 24.30
N HIS A 215 -22.94 -15.84 24.07
CA HIS A 215 -24.33 -15.48 23.82
C HIS A 215 -24.98 -14.80 25.04
N ASP A 216 -24.42 -15.01 26.24
CA ASP A 216 -24.95 -14.48 27.50
C ASP A 216 -24.13 -13.31 28.06
N ASN A 217 -23.33 -12.59 27.26
CA ASN A 217 -22.58 -11.42 27.76
C ASN A 217 -23.37 -10.11 27.61
N ASN A 218 -23.10 -9.13 28.47
CA ASN A 218 -23.53 -7.75 28.25
C ASN A 218 -22.69 -7.14 27.12
N PHE A 219 -23.31 -6.79 25.99
CA PHE A 219 -22.60 -6.19 24.85
C PHE A 219 -22.57 -4.66 24.94
N TYR A 220 -21.37 -4.08 24.82
CA TYR A 220 -21.13 -2.64 24.76
C TYR A 220 -20.56 -2.25 23.41
N VAL A 221 -20.88 -1.05 22.94
CA VAL A 221 -20.45 -0.55 21.64
C VAL A 221 -19.51 0.64 21.79
N CYS A 222 -18.31 0.52 21.24
CA CYS A 222 -17.38 1.62 21.04
C CYS A 222 -17.39 2.07 19.57
N LEU A 223 -17.86 3.29 19.34
CA LEU A 223 -17.97 3.88 18.03
C LEU A 223 -16.74 4.75 17.73
N ASP A 224 -15.95 4.34 16.74
CA ASP A 224 -14.96 5.23 16.13
C ASP A 224 -15.66 6.20 15.18
N ALA A 225 -15.95 7.39 15.70
CA ALA A 225 -16.68 8.42 15.00
C ALA A 225 -15.75 9.43 14.31
N ALA A 226 -14.42 9.29 14.42
CA ALA A 226 -13.45 10.31 14.03
C ALA A 226 -13.54 10.73 12.55
N SER A 227 -13.78 9.79 11.63
CA SER A 227 -14.00 10.11 10.21
C SER A 227 -15.43 10.51 9.89
N PHE A 228 -16.41 10.10 10.71
CA PHE A 228 -17.83 10.33 10.46
C PHE A 228 -18.21 11.76 10.83
N VAL A 229 -17.87 12.20 12.05
CA VAL A 229 -18.28 13.51 12.60
C VAL A 229 -17.53 14.68 11.97
N ALA A 230 -16.49 14.40 11.19
CA ALA A 230 -15.81 15.39 10.35
C ALA A 230 -16.78 16.06 9.36
N THR A 231 -17.75 15.29 8.83
CA THR A 231 -18.64 15.77 7.77
C THR A 231 -20.09 15.31 7.92
N ASN A 232 -20.45 14.66 9.03
CA ASN A 232 -21.81 14.13 9.23
C ASN A 232 -22.31 14.42 10.64
N PRO A 233 -23.63 14.65 10.79
CA PRO A 233 -24.24 14.77 12.11
C PRO A 233 -24.35 13.41 12.77
N LEU A 234 -24.01 13.35 14.06
CA LEU A 234 -24.25 12.19 14.91
C LEU A 234 -25.22 12.60 16.03
N ASP A 235 -26.42 12.03 16.01
CA ASP A 235 -27.47 12.28 16.99
C ASP A 235 -27.46 11.19 18.05
N LEU A 236 -26.96 11.53 19.24
CA LEU A 236 -26.84 10.60 20.36
C LEU A 236 -28.14 10.39 21.14
N GLN A 237 -29.20 11.16 20.88
CA GLN A 237 -30.54 10.77 21.34
C GLN A 237 -31.08 9.60 20.51
N ARG A 238 -30.76 9.58 19.22
CA ARG A 238 -31.20 8.51 18.30
C ARG A 238 -30.32 7.26 18.35
N TYR A 239 -29.01 7.42 18.38
CA TYR A 239 -28.05 6.32 18.37
C TYR A 239 -27.17 6.41 19.61
N GLN A 240 -27.28 5.44 20.53
CA GLN A 240 -26.69 5.52 21.87
C GLN A 240 -25.53 4.52 22.07
N PRO A 241 -24.38 4.65 21.38
CA PRO A 241 -23.20 3.83 21.65
C PRO A 241 -22.66 4.13 23.06
N ASP A 242 -22.03 3.16 23.69
CA ASP A 242 -21.49 3.33 25.04
C ASP A 242 -20.26 4.23 25.09
N TYR A 243 -19.49 4.21 24.00
CA TYR A 243 -18.29 5.01 23.84
C TYR A 243 -18.25 5.66 22.46
N VAL A 244 -17.93 6.96 22.38
CA VAL A 244 -17.74 7.67 21.10
C VAL A 244 -16.41 8.39 21.12
N CYS A 245 -15.51 8.04 20.20
CA CYS A 245 -14.21 8.69 20.09
C CYS A 245 -14.09 9.52 18.80
N PHE A 246 -13.48 10.70 18.92
CA PHE A 246 -13.27 11.61 17.79
C PHE A 246 -12.14 12.61 18.07
N SER A 247 -11.83 13.46 17.09
CA SER A 247 -10.81 14.51 17.21
C SER A 247 -11.30 15.81 16.58
N PHE A 248 -11.16 16.92 17.30
CA PHE A 248 -11.72 18.20 16.89
C PHE A 248 -11.07 18.77 15.63
N TYR A 249 -9.76 18.54 15.45
CA TYR A 249 -9.05 18.96 14.23
C TYR A 249 -9.60 18.32 12.95
N LYS A 250 -10.31 17.19 13.03
CA LYS A 250 -11.00 16.60 11.87
C LYS A 250 -12.35 17.26 11.57
N ILE A 251 -12.90 18.03 12.50
CA ILE A 251 -14.18 18.74 12.31
C ILE A 251 -13.89 20.14 11.73
N PHE A 252 -12.98 20.89 12.35
CA PHE A 252 -12.71 22.29 11.98
C PHE A 252 -11.22 22.70 11.98
N GLY A 253 -10.29 21.74 12.07
CA GLY A 253 -8.86 21.98 11.79
C GLY A 253 -8.01 22.50 12.94
N TYR A 254 -8.45 23.50 13.69
CA TYR A 254 -7.73 24.05 14.85
C TYR A 254 -8.52 23.91 16.15
N PRO A 255 -7.90 23.64 17.31
CA PRO A 255 -6.52 23.26 17.51
C PRO A 255 -6.30 21.76 17.26
N THR A 256 -5.06 21.40 16.96
CA THR A 256 -4.61 20.01 16.99
C THR A 256 -4.25 19.59 18.42
N GLY A 257 -4.15 18.28 18.66
CA GLY A 257 -3.76 17.76 19.98
C GLY A 257 -4.89 17.74 21.03
N VAL A 258 -6.15 17.95 20.62
CA VAL A 258 -7.33 17.74 21.46
C VAL A 258 -8.35 16.87 20.72
N GLY A 259 -8.84 15.87 21.42
CA GLY A 259 -10.00 15.05 21.07
C GLY A 259 -10.87 14.83 22.30
N ALA A 260 -11.86 13.96 22.17
CA ALA A 260 -12.68 13.59 23.30
C ALA A 260 -13.18 12.14 23.19
N LEU A 261 -13.51 11.60 24.35
CA LEU A 261 -14.28 10.39 24.53
C LEU A 261 -15.61 10.77 25.18
N LEU A 262 -16.72 10.45 24.50
CA LEU A 262 -18.03 10.45 25.15
C LEU A 262 -18.27 9.07 25.74
N VAL A 263 -18.69 9.03 26.99
CA VAL A 263 -19.01 7.80 27.72
C VAL A 263 -20.45 7.86 28.19
N SER A 264 -21.30 6.94 27.73
CA SER A 264 -22.69 6.87 28.20
C SER A 264 -22.73 6.51 29.69
N ARG A 265 -23.83 6.80 30.39
CA ARG A 265 -23.98 6.34 31.79
C ARG A 265 -23.83 4.83 31.93
N ARG A 266 -24.39 4.08 30.98
CA ARG A 266 -24.23 2.62 30.90
C ARG A 266 -22.75 2.22 30.70
N GLY A 267 -22.03 2.87 29.80
CA GLY A 267 -20.60 2.62 29.59
C GLY A 267 -19.75 2.93 30.81
N ALA A 268 -20.09 3.99 31.56
CA ALA A 268 -19.38 4.37 32.78
C ALA A 268 -19.43 3.28 33.87
N GLU A 269 -20.51 2.50 33.93
CA GLU A 269 -20.64 1.35 34.85
C GLU A 269 -19.73 0.18 34.48
N ALA A 270 -19.35 0.05 33.20
CA ALA A 270 -18.46 -0.99 32.71
C ALA A 270 -16.97 -0.62 32.79
N PHE A 271 -16.64 0.57 33.30
CA PHE A 271 -15.27 0.93 33.61
C PHE A 271 -14.86 0.33 34.95
N GLY A 272 -13.86 -0.55 34.91
CA GLY A 272 -13.34 -1.24 36.08
C GLY A 272 -12.49 -0.36 36.99
N LYS A 273 -11.82 -0.99 37.98
CA LYS A 273 -10.91 -0.28 38.88
C LYS A 273 -9.71 0.25 38.12
N ARG A 274 -9.59 1.58 38.08
CA ARG A 274 -8.48 2.28 37.44
C ARG A 274 -7.14 1.89 38.06
N ARG A 275 -6.16 1.54 37.22
CA ARG A 275 -4.85 1.02 37.64
C ARG A 275 -3.75 2.08 37.77
N PHE A 276 -4.02 3.30 37.31
CA PHE A 276 -3.08 4.42 37.32
C PHE A 276 -3.83 5.71 37.67
N PHE A 277 -3.17 6.65 38.35
CA PHE A 277 -3.72 7.99 38.61
C PHE A 277 -2.64 9.08 38.45
N GLY A 278 -2.97 10.15 37.73
CA GLY A 278 -2.22 11.41 37.75
C GLY A 278 -2.81 12.45 38.70
N GLY A 279 -2.07 13.54 38.95
CA GLY A 279 -2.45 14.58 39.92
C GLY A 279 -3.82 15.23 39.68
N GLY A 280 -4.29 15.29 38.44
CA GLY A 280 -5.63 15.80 38.10
C GLY A 280 -6.79 14.92 38.56
N THR A 281 -6.52 13.64 38.86
CA THR A 281 -7.56 12.61 39.00
C THR A 281 -7.82 12.16 40.44
N ILE A 282 -7.03 12.66 41.39
CA ILE A 282 -7.13 12.36 42.83
C ILE A 282 -7.44 13.61 43.66
N ASN A 283 -8.05 13.40 44.83
CA ASN A 283 -8.09 14.38 45.92
C ASN A 283 -6.82 14.28 46.78
N TYR A 284 -6.39 13.06 47.10
CA TYR A 284 -5.14 12.79 47.80
C TYR A 284 -4.59 11.40 47.43
N ALA A 285 -3.27 11.24 47.58
CA ALA A 285 -2.59 9.95 47.62
C ALA A 285 -1.60 9.99 48.79
N TYR A 286 -1.71 9.03 49.70
CA TYR A 286 -0.90 9.03 50.91
C TYR A 286 0.45 8.37 50.64
N PRO A 287 1.60 9.01 50.92
CA PRO A 287 2.90 8.45 50.54
C PRO A 287 3.34 7.26 51.41
N HIS A 288 2.72 7.06 52.57
CA HIS A 288 3.10 6.01 53.53
C HIS A 288 2.15 4.80 53.54
N ALA A 289 1.12 4.80 52.68
CA ALA A 289 0.18 3.69 52.52
C ALA A 289 -0.30 3.62 51.07
N MET A 290 -0.89 2.51 50.64
CA MET A 290 -1.49 2.40 49.29
C MET A 290 -2.89 3.06 49.21
N ASP A 291 -3.10 4.08 50.03
CA ASP A 291 -4.37 4.78 50.19
C ASP A 291 -4.41 6.02 49.30
N HIS A 292 -5.46 6.11 48.49
CA HIS A 292 -5.72 7.26 47.64
C HIS A 292 -7.22 7.43 47.45
N GLN A 293 -7.64 8.65 47.12
CA GLN A 293 -9.03 8.96 46.80
C GLN A 293 -9.09 9.61 45.42
N LEU A 294 -9.80 8.97 44.49
CA LEU A 294 -10.10 9.54 43.17
C LEU A 294 -11.14 10.66 43.29
N ARG A 295 -11.17 11.56 42.30
CA ARG A 295 -12.20 12.59 42.16
C ARG A 295 -13.60 11.97 42.08
N GLU A 296 -14.61 12.63 42.65
CA GLU A 296 -15.99 12.13 42.63
C GLU A 296 -16.60 12.19 41.22
N VAL A 297 -16.31 13.25 40.46
CA VAL A 297 -16.84 13.45 39.12
C VAL A 297 -16.17 12.50 38.13
N PHE A 298 -16.97 11.71 37.40
CA PHE A 298 -16.48 10.62 36.54
C PHE A 298 -15.39 11.06 35.56
N HIS A 299 -15.62 12.11 34.77
CA HIS A 299 -14.65 12.50 33.73
C HIS A 299 -13.30 12.94 34.31
N GLN A 300 -13.29 13.60 35.47
CA GLN A 300 -12.07 14.03 36.16
C GLN A 300 -11.21 12.84 36.59
N ARG A 301 -11.81 11.65 36.78
CA ARG A 301 -11.06 10.42 37.10
C ARG A 301 -10.20 9.93 35.94
N TYR A 302 -10.39 10.45 34.73
CA TYR A 302 -9.70 9.99 33.53
C TYR A 302 -8.97 11.10 32.75
N GLU A 303 -8.92 12.31 33.32
CA GLU A 303 -8.20 13.46 32.78
C GLU A 303 -6.90 13.67 33.55
N ASP A 304 -5.85 12.92 33.16
CA ASP A 304 -4.57 12.94 33.87
C ASP A 304 -3.85 14.28 33.78
N GLY A 305 -3.41 14.76 34.94
CA GLY A 305 -2.60 15.96 35.06
C GLY A 305 -3.38 17.24 34.74
N THR A 306 -2.66 18.24 34.24
CA THR A 306 -3.28 19.50 33.79
C THR A 306 -3.74 19.32 32.34
N LEU A 307 -5.03 19.52 32.09
CA LEU A 307 -5.59 19.52 30.74
C LEU A 307 -4.93 20.59 29.86
N PRO A 308 -4.89 20.41 28.52
CA PRO A 308 -4.45 21.45 27.58
C PRO A 308 -5.52 22.55 27.46
N PHE A 309 -5.78 23.25 28.57
CA PHE A 309 -6.94 24.13 28.74
C PHE A 309 -7.00 25.25 27.69
N LEU A 310 -5.86 25.82 27.26
CA LEU A 310 -5.84 26.83 26.18
C LEU A 310 -6.38 26.25 24.86
N SER A 311 -5.97 25.03 24.51
CA SER A 311 -6.46 24.34 23.31
C SER A 311 -7.93 23.96 23.47
N ILE A 312 -8.37 23.56 24.67
CA ILE A 312 -9.78 23.25 24.94
C ILE A 312 -10.65 24.51 24.78
N VAL A 313 -10.23 25.65 25.34
CA VAL A 313 -10.96 26.92 25.18
C VAL A 313 -11.07 27.31 23.71
N GLY A 314 -9.99 27.14 22.93
CA GLY A 314 -9.97 27.42 21.49
C GLY A 314 -10.99 26.61 20.66
N LEU A 315 -11.54 25.52 21.21
CA LEU A 315 -12.61 24.74 20.55
C LEU A 315 -13.90 25.55 20.39
N LEU A 316 -14.18 26.50 21.28
CA LEU A 316 -15.38 27.36 21.17
C LEU A 316 -15.39 28.12 19.85
N GLU A 317 -14.25 28.66 19.44
CA GLU A 317 -14.13 29.37 18.16
C GLU A 317 -14.27 28.41 16.98
N GLY A 318 -13.83 27.15 17.11
CA GLY A 318 -14.05 26.13 16.09
C GLY A 318 -15.53 25.86 15.84
N PHE A 319 -16.32 25.64 16.91
CA PHE A 319 -17.77 25.45 16.79
C PHE A 319 -18.47 26.68 16.20
N ARG A 320 -18.16 27.88 16.71
CA ARG A 320 -18.75 29.13 16.22
C ARG A 320 -18.43 29.39 14.76
N THR A 321 -17.19 29.17 14.35
CA THR A 321 -16.77 29.40 12.96
C THR A 321 -17.50 28.44 12.02
N LEU A 322 -17.64 27.17 12.41
CA LEU A 322 -18.37 26.18 11.60
C LEU A 322 -19.84 26.59 11.40
N GLU A 323 -20.52 27.02 12.47
CA GLU A 323 -21.90 27.51 12.42
C GLU A 323 -22.03 28.82 11.65
N HIS A 324 -21.03 29.70 11.73
CA HIS A 324 -21.01 30.97 11.00
C HIS A 324 -20.85 30.78 9.50
N LEU A 325 -19.89 29.92 9.09
CA LEU A 325 -19.58 29.68 7.68
C LEU A 325 -20.62 28.79 7.00
N VAL A 326 -21.22 27.86 7.74
CA VAL A 326 -22.30 26.99 7.23
C VAL A 326 -23.52 27.13 8.15
N PRO A 327 -24.27 28.24 8.02
CA PRO A 327 -25.40 28.52 8.89
C PRO A 327 -26.54 27.53 8.67
N ARG A 328 -27.44 27.42 9.65
CA ARG A 328 -28.66 26.62 9.49
C ARG A 328 -29.52 27.19 8.38
N SER A 329 -29.94 26.35 7.44
CA SER A 329 -30.73 26.79 6.28
C SER A 329 -32.22 26.74 6.60
N LYS A 330 -32.99 27.74 6.15
CA LYS A 330 -34.46 27.73 6.20
C LYS A 330 -35.11 27.07 4.98
N ARG A 331 -34.32 26.60 4.00
CA ARG A 331 -34.84 25.74 2.93
C ARG A 331 -35.45 24.52 3.62
N ASP A 332 -36.72 24.24 3.33
CA ASP A 332 -37.52 23.08 3.82
C ASP A 332 -38.34 23.28 5.11
N GLY A 333 -38.53 24.51 5.60
CA GLY A 333 -39.58 24.83 6.61
C GLY A 333 -39.31 24.35 8.05
N GLY A 334 -38.37 23.43 8.25
CA GLY A 334 -37.72 23.12 9.53
C GLY A 334 -36.20 23.23 9.34
N GLY A 335 -35.56 24.18 10.01
CA GLY A 335 -34.19 24.59 9.66
C GLY A 335 -33.16 23.45 9.63
N VAL A 336 -32.52 23.23 8.48
CA VAL A 336 -31.50 22.18 8.30
C VAL A 336 -30.24 22.53 9.08
N ALA A 337 -29.78 21.62 9.94
CA ALA A 337 -28.60 21.83 10.78
C ALA A 337 -27.30 21.96 9.96
N THR A 338 -26.31 22.66 10.51
CA THR A 338 -24.99 22.89 9.89
C THR A 338 -24.34 21.61 9.37
N MET A 339 -24.21 20.58 10.22
CA MET A 339 -23.59 19.31 9.81
C MET A 339 -24.39 18.52 8.77
N GLU A 340 -25.72 18.68 8.73
CA GLU A 340 -26.55 18.10 7.66
C GLU A 340 -26.25 18.75 6.31
N ARG A 341 -26.10 20.08 6.27
CA ARG A 341 -25.70 20.80 5.04
C ARG A 341 -24.31 20.37 4.58
N ILE A 342 -23.34 20.30 5.51
CA ILE A 342 -21.98 19.81 5.20
C ILE A 342 -22.05 18.40 4.62
N SER A 343 -22.82 17.50 5.24
CA SER A 343 -23.01 16.13 4.76
C SER A 343 -23.60 16.08 3.34
N ARG A 344 -24.59 16.93 3.02
CA ARG A 344 -25.17 17.06 1.67
C ARG A 344 -24.13 17.54 0.66
N HIS A 345 -23.38 18.59 1.02
CA HIS A 345 -22.35 19.18 0.17
C HIS A 345 -21.26 18.18 -0.21
N VAL A 346 -20.62 17.55 0.79
CA VAL A 346 -19.49 16.64 0.54
C VAL A 346 -19.93 15.36 -0.17
N HIS A 347 -21.15 14.88 0.09
CA HIS A 347 -21.70 13.73 -0.62
C HIS A 347 -22.04 14.09 -2.08
N GLY A 348 -22.61 15.28 -2.32
CA GLY A 348 -22.88 15.77 -3.67
C GLY A 348 -21.62 15.90 -4.52
N LEU A 349 -20.53 16.42 -3.93
CA LEU A 349 -19.22 16.45 -4.58
C LEU A 349 -18.70 15.05 -4.87
N ALA A 350 -18.75 14.14 -3.88
CA ALA A 350 -18.25 12.77 -4.06
C ALA A 350 -19.04 12.01 -5.14
N ARG A 351 -20.36 12.18 -5.21
CA ARG A 351 -21.21 11.63 -6.28
C ARG A 351 -20.82 12.19 -7.64
N TYR A 352 -20.60 13.50 -7.75
CA TYR A 352 -20.16 14.13 -9.00
C TYR A 352 -18.81 13.59 -9.45
N VAL A 353 -17.83 13.52 -8.55
CA VAL A 353 -16.49 12.97 -8.82
C VAL A 353 -16.60 11.53 -9.29
N GLU A 354 -17.35 10.69 -8.58
CA GLU A 354 -17.49 9.28 -8.93
C GLU A 354 -18.08 9.08 -10.33
N GLN A 355 -19.13 9.82 -10.67
CA GLN A 355 -19.73 9.78 -12.00
C GLN A 355 -18.72 10.20 -13.08
N GLN A 356 -17.97 11.28 -12.84
CA GLN A 356 -16.97 11.77 -13.78
C GLN A 356 -15.79 10.80 -13.94
N LEU A 357 -15.32 10.16 -12.87
CA LEU A 357 -14.24 9.17 -12.92
C LEU A 357 -14.66 7.93 -13.71
N ARG A 358 -15.92 7.48 -13.62
CA ARG A 358 -16.45 6.35 -14.39
C ARG A 358 -16.45 6.60 -15.90
N GLU A 359 -16.61 7.85 -16.32
CA GLU A 359 -16.63 8.26 -17.73
C GLU A 359 -15.22 8.29 -18.35
N LEU A 360 -14.15 8.30 -17.54
CA LEU A 360 -12.77 8.33 -18.04
C LEU A 360 -12.38 6.96 -18.62
N LYS A 361 -12.24 6.91 -19.95
CA LYS A 361 -11.86 5.72 -20.71
C LYS A 361 -10.69 6.02 -21.65
N HIS A 362 -9.81 5.04 -21.78
CA HIS A 362 -8.78 4.98 -22.80
C HIS A 362 -9.40 4.83 -24.20
N PRO A 363 -8.69 5.18 -25.29
CA PRO A 363 -9.20 5.04 -26.66
C PRO A 363 -9.65 3.61 -27.03
N ASN A 364 -9.11 2.60 -26.37
CA ASN A 364 -9.49 1.19 -26.55
C ASN A 364 -10.72 0.76 -25.73
N GLY A 365 -11.37 1.70 -25.02
CA GLY A 365 -12.58 1.47 -24.22
C GLY A 365 -12.31 1.01 -22.77
N GLN A 366 -11.07 0.72 -22.39
CA GLN A 366 -10.71 0.37 -21.01
C GLN A 366 -10.89 1.56 -20.07
N HIS A 367 -11.34 1.31 -18.84
CA HIS A 367 -11.52 2.36 -17.84
C HIS A 367 -10.17 2.85 -17.31
N LEU A 368 -10.03 4.17 -17.16
CA LEU A 368 -8.84 4.79 -16.56
C LEU A 368 -8.78 4.54 -15.05
N ILE A 369 -9.93 4.40 -14.39
CA ILE A 369 -10.04 4.44 -12.93
C ILE A 369 -10.62 3.14 -12.40
N GLU A 370 -9.94 2.55 -11.43
CA GLU A 370 -10.48 1.51 -10.55
C GLU A 370 -11.03 2.18 -9.28
N LEU A 371 -12.34 2.14 -9.06
CA LEU A 371 -12.99 2.76 -7.91
C LEU A 371 -13.15 1.77 -6.75
N TYR A 372 -12.80 2.19 -5.54
CA TYR A 372 -12.96 1.42 -4.32
C TYR A 372 -14.11 1.97 -3.47
N ASN A 373 -15.31 1.49 -3.77
CA ASN A 373 -16.52 1.75 -2.99
C ASN A 373 -17.38 0.50 -2.90
N ARG A 374 -18.30 0.48 -1.94
CA ARG A 374 -19.15 -0.69 -1.66
C ARG A 374 -20.56 -0.57 -2.23
N VAL A 375 -21.16 0.61 -2.10
CA VAL A 375 -22.60 0.85 -2.36
C VAL A 375 -22.83 1.98 -3.37
N GLY A 376 -21.78 2.45 -4.05
CA GLY A 376 -21.85 3.65 -4.87
C GLY A 376 -22.11 4.92 -4.05
N TYR A 377 -22.53 5.99 -4.73
CA TYR A 377 -22.76 7.32 -4.15
C TYR A 377 -24.20 7.81 -4.33
N GLU A 378 -25.16 6.88 -4.41
CA GLU A 378 -26.58 7.22 -4.53
C GLU A 378 -27.24 7.47 -3.16
N GLU A 379 -26.82 6.77 -2.11
CA GLU A 379 -27.37 6.92 -0.75
C GLU A 379 -26.40 7.62 0.21
N ARG A 380 -26.70 8.88 0.57
CA ARG A 380 -25.93 9.67 1.54
C ARG A 380 -25.82 9.02 2.92
N SER A 381 -26.83 8.29 3.36
CA SER A 381 -26.82 7.56 4.64
C SER A 381 -25.78 6.45 4.68
N ARG A 382 -25.40 5.90 3.52
CA ARG A 382 -24.46 4.76 3.39
C ARG A 382 -23.08 5.16 2.87
N GLN A 383 -22.93 6.34 2.27
CA GLN A 383 -21.67 6.79 1.67
C GLN A 383 -21.36 8.27 2.01
N GLY A 384 -20.14 8.53 2.45
CA GLY A 384 -19.63 9.87 2.79
C GLY A 384 -18.94 10.59 1.64
N GLY A 385 -18.24 11.69 1.98
CA GLY A 385 -17.50 12.55 1.04
C GLY A 385 -16.08 12.08 0.70
N ILE A 386 -15.82 10.77 0.70
CA ILE A 386 -14.49 10.18 0.42
C ILE A 386 -14.61 9.34 -0.85
N VAL A 387 -13.65 9.50 -1.77
CA VAL A 387 -13.51 8.69 -2.98
C VAL A 387 -12.10 8.10 -3.02
N ALA A 388 -12.01 6.77 -2.97
CA ALA A 388 -10.75 6.02 -3.11
C ALA A 388 -10.69 5.34 -4.47
N PHE A 389 -9.52 5.41 -5.13
CA PHE A 389 -9.33 4.85 -6.45
C PHE A 389 -7.86 4.56 -6.77
N ASN A 390 -7.63 3.79 -7.83
CA ASN A 390 -6.32 3.71 -8.49
C ASN A 390 -6.45 4.03 -9.98
N VAL A 391 -5.35 4.46 -10.59
CA VAL A 391 -5.27 4.75 -12.02
C VAL A 391 -4.77 3.51 -12.76
N ARG A 392 -5.36 3.21 -13.91
CA ARG A 392 -5.03 2.10 -14.80
C ARG A 392 -4.47 2.59 -16.14
N THR A 393 -3.56 1.82 -16.71
CA THR A 393 -3.06 2.00 -18.08
C THR A 393 -4.10 1.55 -19.11
N ASP A 394 -3.84 1.81 -20.38
CA ASP A 394 -4.63 1.31 -21.50
C ASP A 394 -4.60 -0.23 -21.60
N THR A 395 -3.54 -0.87 -21.13
CA THR A 395 -3.44 -2.34 -20.99
C THR A 395 -4.18 -2.90 -19.78
N GLY A 396 -4.73 -2.04 -18.91
CA GLY A 396 -5.43 -2.43 -17.68
C GLY A 396 -4.51 -2.65 -16.48
N ALA A 397 -3.19 -2.49 -16.62
CA ALA A 397 -2.24 -2.53 -15.51
C ALA A 397 -2.41 -1.31 -14.59
N PHE A 398 -1.94 -1.40 -13.34
CA PHE A 398 -2.02 -0.28 -12.41
C PHE A 398 -0.86 0.70 -12.58
N VAL A 399 -1.17 1.99 -12.46
CA VAL A 399 -0.18 3.04 -12.23
C VAL A 399 0.07 3.12 -10.72
N GLY A 400 1.33 3.19 -10.31
CA GLY A 400 1.69 3.35 -8.90
C GLY A 400 1.11 4.65 -8.31
N PHE A 401 0.47 4.56 -7.15
CA PHE A 401 -0.15 5.74 -6.52
C PHE A 401 0.87 6.85 -6.19
N GLY A 402 2.16 6.55 -6.05
CA GLY A 402 3.21 7.54 -5.82
C GLY A 402 3.50 8.38 -7.05
N GLU A 403 3.39 7.82 -8.25
CA GLU A 403 3.41 8.61 -9.49
C GLU A 403 2.24 9.60 -9.51
N VAL A 404 1.02 9.13 -9.18
CA VAL A 404 -0.16 9.99 -9.08
C VAL A 404 0.03 11.10 -8.05
N ALA A 405 0.67 10.80 -6.92
CA ALA A 405 1.01 11.80 -5.90
C ALA A 405 1.99 12.85 -6.42
N CYS A 406 3.02 12.45 -7.18
CA CYS A 406 3.97 13.39 -7.79
C CYS A 406 3.28 14.31 -8.80
N VAL A 407 2.46 13.74 -9.70
CA VAL A 407 1.70 14.53 -10.69
C VAL A 407 0.75 15.51 -10.01
N ALA A 408 0.03 15.05 -8.98
CA ALA A 408 -0.87 15.90 -8.21
C ALA A 408 -0.09 17.05 -7.53
N ALA A 409 1.05 16.76 -6.90
CA ALA A 409 1.87 17.76 -6.23
C ALA A 409 2.41 18.84 -7.19
N LEU A 410 2.88 18.46 -8.39
CA LEU A 410 3.33 19.41 -9.41
C LEU A 410 2.21 20.32 -9.93
N GLN A 411 0.95 19.88 -9.81
CA GLN A 411 -0.22 20.67 -10.16
C GLN A 411 -0.86 21.36 -8.95
N GLY A 412 -0.19 21.37 -7.79
CA GLY A 412 -0.70 21.99 -6.57
C GLY A 412 -1.87 21.24 -5.93
N ILE A 413 -2.15 20.00 -6.30
CA ILE A 413 -3.24 19.19 -5.76
C ILE A 413 -2.72 18.38 -4.55
N LEU A 414 -3.25 18.70 -3.38
CA LEU A 414 -2.93 18.06 -2.10
C LEU A 414 -3.93 16.93 -1.84
N LEU A 415 -3.51 15.70 -2.11
CA LEU A 415 -4.26 14.47 -1.87
C LEU A 415 -3.43 13.45 -1.09
N ARG A 416 -4.04 12.33 -0.69
CA ARG A 416 -3.36 11.29 0.10
C ARG A 416 -3.30 9.97 -0.65
N THR A 417 -2.23 9.21 -0.42
CA THR A 417 -2.02 7.88 -1.00
C THR A 417 -1.67 6.82 0.06
N GLY A 418 -1.79 5.54 -0.29
CA GLY A 418 -1.49 4.38 0.58
C GLY A 418 -2.74 3.70 1.13
N CYS A 419 -2.62 3.05 2.30
CA CYS A 419 -3.76 2.40 2.98
C CYS A 419 -4.50 3.29 3.99
N PHE A 420 -4.14 4.57 4.09
CA PHE A 420 -4.80 5.58 4.94
C PHE A 420 -4.97 5.19 6.41
N CYS A 421 -4.05 4.42 6.99
CA CYS A 421 -4.18 3.87 8.35
C CYS A 421 -5.42 2.96 8.52
N ASN A 422 -5.83 2.25 7.46
CA ASN A 422 -6.90 1.26 7.48
C ASN A 422 -6.52 0.06 6.61
N ILE A 423 -5.63 -0.77 7.16
CA ILE A 423 -5.02 -1.90 6.46
C ILE A 423 -6.06 -2.95 6.09
N GLY A 424 -7.08 -3.19 6.94
CA GLY A 424 -8.10 -4.19 6.63
C GLY A 424 -9.04 -3.76 5.51
N ALA A 425 -9.39 -2.46 5.40
CA ALA A 425 -10.08 -1.94 4.22
C ALA A 425 -9.18 -2.04 2.98
N CYS A 426 -7.91 -1.65 3.10
CA CYS A 426 -6.93 -1.77 2.02
C CYS A 426 -6.85 -3.21 1.48
N GLN A 427 -6.67 -4.19 2.38
CA GLN A 427 -6.64 -5.61 2.06
C GLN A 427 -7.92 -6.04 1.32
N ARG A 428 -9.10 -5.64 1.83
CA ARG A 428 -10.38 -6.00 1.23
C ARG A 428 -10.58 -5.41 -0.16
N TYR A 429 -10.43 -4.09 -0.33
CA TYR A 429 -10.73 -3.41 -1.60
C TYR A 429 -9.70 -3.71 -2.68
N LEU A 430 -8.44 -3.93 -2.30
CA LEU A 430 -7.37 -4.30 -3.24
C LEU A 430 -7.27 -5.82 -3.46
N GLN A 431 -8.13 -6.62 -2.80
CA GLN A 431 -8.16 -8.09 -2.90
C GLN A 431 -6.81 -8.74 -2.60
N LEU A 432 -6.11 -8.23 -1.57
CA LEU A 432 -4.81 -8.76 -1.15
C LEU A 432 -5.02 -9.99 -0.25
N ASP A 433 -4.48 -11.13 -0.65
CA ASP A 433 -4.52 -12.35 0.16
C ASP A 433 -3.51 -12.29 1.34
N ASP A 434 -3.62 -13.25 2.27
CA ASP A 434 -2.78 -13.28 3.47
C ASP A 434 -1.28 -13.50 3.13
N ALA A 435 -0.96 -14.22 2.05
CA ALA A 435 0.42 -14.48 1.63
C ALA A 435 1.11 -13.22 1.07
N LEU A 436 0.35 -12.43 0.30
CA LEU A 436 0.76 -11.15 -0.24
C LEU A 436 0.83 -10.11 0.87
N MET A 437 -0.11 -10.09 1.81
CA MET A 437 -0.03 -9.24 3.00
C MET A 437 1.24 -9.53 3.82
N ASP A 438 1.60 -10.80 4.00
CA ASP A 438 2.85 -11.20 4.66
C ASP A 438 4.10 -10.81 3.84
N ALA A 439 4.04 -10.93 2.51
CA ALA A 439 5.11 -10.44 1.64
C ALA A 439 5.30 -8.92 1.77
N ILE A 440 4.21 -8.17 1.72
CA ILE A 440 4.15 -6.72 1.83
C ILE A 440 4.69 -6.28 3.21
N TYR A 441 4.11 -6.75 4.31
CA TYR A 441 4.37 -6.17 5.64
C TYR A 441 5.49 -6.86 6.42
N LYS A 442 5.63 -8.19 6.35
CA LYS A 442 6.64 -8.93 7.13
C LYS A 442 7.97 -9.08 6.39
N ARG A 443 7.92 -9.38 5.08
CA ARG A 443 9.13 -9.66 4.29
C ARG A 443 9.76 -8.40 3.67
N ALA A 444 8.94 -7.48 3.15
CA ALA A 444 9.42 -6.22 2.59
C ALA A 444 9.56 -5.07 3.62
N GLY A 445 9.22 -5.32 4.90
CA GLY A 445 9.40 -4.35 5.99
C GLY A 445 8.52 -3.10 5.88
N ARG A 446 7.32 -3.21 5.30
CA ARG A 446 6.46 -2.06 5.04
C ARG A 446 5.93 -1.36 6.29
N ILE A 447 5.77 -0.05 6.17
CA ILE A 447 5.19 0.86 7.16
C ILE A 447 4.08 1.66 6.48
N CYS A 448 2.97 1.91 7.18
CA CYS A 448 1.88 2.74 6.66
C CYS A 448 2.43 4.11 6.18
N GLY A 449 2.33 4.39 4.88
CA GLY A 449 2.87 5.60 4.25
C GLY A 449 4.20 5.41 3.52
N ASP A 450 4.68 4.18 3.39
CA ASP A 450 5.88 3.87 2.60
C ASP A 450 5.72 4.03 1.08
N TYR A 451 6.82 3.79 0.38
CA TYR A 451 7.08 4.24 -0.98
C TYR A 451 7.11 3.10 -2.01
N PHE A 452 6.59 1.93 -1.66
CA PHE A 452 6.36 0.85 -2.61
C PHE A 452 4.90 0.94 -3.06
N ASP A 453 4.65 1.20 -4.33
CA ASP A 453 3.28 1.48 -4.77
C ASP A 453 2.62 0.23 -5.34
N LEU A 454 3.41 -0.58 -6.04
CA LEU A 454 3.01 -1.83 -6.67
C LEU A 454 3.91 -2.98 -6.18
N ILE A 455 3.31 -4.11 -5.81
CA ILE A 455 4.01 -5.38 -5.62
C ILE A 455 3.32 -6.37 -6.53
N ASP A 456 4.11 -7.00 -7.38
CA ASP A 456 3.59 -7.88 -8.41
C ASP A 456 2.49 -7.29 -9.30
N GLY A 457 2.65 -6.00 -9.64
CA GLY A 457 1.70 -5.25 -10.47
C GLY A 457 0.37 -4.99 -9.76
N GLN A 458 0.20 -5.51 -8.55
CA GLN A 458 -0.93 -5.22 -7.69
C GLN A 458 -0.65 -3.98 -6.85
N PRO A 459 -1.62 -3.07 -6.75
CA PRO A 459 -1.51 -1.92 -5.90
C PRO A 459 -1.51 -2.37 -4.45
N THR A 460 -0.71 -1.68 -3.68
CA THR A 460 -0.52 -1.95 -2.25
C THR A 460 -1.16 -0.88 -1.36
N GLY A 461 -1.87 0.03 -2.01
CA GLY A 461 -2.56 1.18 -1.48
C GLY A 461 -3.42 1.79 -2.57
N ALA A 462 -4.08 2.89 -2.26
CA ALA A 462 -4.89 3.63 -3.21
C ALA A 462 -4.53 5.13 -3.20
N VAL A 463 -5.14 5.88 -4.11
CA VAL A 463 -5.28 7.34 -4.02
C VAL A 463 -6.62 7.63 -3.36
N ARG A 464 -6.66 8.59 -2.42
CA ARG A 464 -7.89 9.05 -1.78
C ARG A 464 -8.01 10.55 -1.92
N VAL A 465 -9.17 10.96 -2.42
CA VAL A 465 -9.65 12.33 -2.33
C VAL A 465 -10.83 12.38 -1.37
N SER A 466 -10.91 13.45 -0.60
CA SER A 466 -11.94 13.64 0.41
C SER A 466 -12.28 15.11 0.56
N PHE A 467 -13.57 15.40 0.63
CA PHE A 467 -14.10 16.75 0.51
C PHE A 467 -14.53 17.28 1.88
N GLY A 468 -14.33 18.58 2.07
CA GLY A 468 -14.80 19.32 3.25
C GLY A 468 -15.83 20.37 2.88
N TYR A 469 -16.32 21.08 3.90
CA TYR A 469 -17.28 22.18 3.69
C TYR A 469 -16.70 23.33 2.85
N MET A 470 -15.38 23.44 2.74
CA MET A 470 -14.68 24.44 1.93
C MET A 470 -14.35 23.99 0.51
N THR A 471 -14.51 22.71 0.19
CA THR A 471 -14.16 22.21 -1.14
C THR A 471 -15.17 22.68 -2.17
N ARG A 472 -14.70 23.12 -3.33
CA ARG A 472 -15.52 23.61 -4.44
C ARG A 472 -15.64 22.58 -5.55
N ARG A 473 -16.57 22.81 -6.48
CA ARG A 473 -16.67 21.97 -7.69
C ARG A 473 -15.46 22.16 -8.59
N GLU A 474 -14.93 23.38 -8.66
CA GLU A 474 -13.77 23.75 -9.48
C GLU A 474 -12.51 23.00 -9.03
N ASP A 475 -12.37 22.76 -7.73
CA ASP A 475 -11.28 21.96 -7.15
C ASP A 475 -11.32 20.50 -7.66
N VAL A 476 -12.53 19.95 -7.79
CA VAL A 476 -12.76 18.63 -8.41
C VAL A 476 -12.49 18.67 -9.91
N ASP A 477 -12.94 19.72 -10.61
CA ASP A 477 -12.77 19.85 -12.06
C ASP A 477 -11.27 19.89 -12.42
N GLU A 478 -10.42 20.53 -11.61
CA GLU A 478 -8.96 20.51 -11.79
C GLU A 478 -8.33 19.14 -11.50
N LEU A 479 -8.83 18.36 -10.52
CA LEU A 479 -8.42 16.95 -10.35
C LEU A 479 -8.74 16.12 -11.60
N LEU A 480 -9.95 16.25 -12.14
CA LEU A 480 -10.38 15.51 -13.33
C LEU A 480 -9.56 15.92 -14.56
N LYS A 481 -9.25 17.21 -14.69
CA LYS A 481 -8.37 17.74 -15.73
C LYS A 481 -6.95 17.20 -15.61
N MET A 482 -6.38 17.16 -14.40
CA MET A 482 -5.09 16.53 -14.12
C MET A 482 -5.08 15.08 -14.61
N LEU A 483 -6.10 14.29 -14.25
CA LEU A 483 -6.20 12.89 -14.64
C LEU A 483 -6.28 12.71 -16.16
N ARG A 484 -7.12 13.51 -16.83
CA ARG A 484 -7.28 13.48 -18.29
C ARG A 484 -5.97 13.84 -19.01
N LEU A 485 -5.36 14.97 -18.67
CA LEU A 485 -4.15 15.43 -19.33
C LEU A 485 -2.97 14.49 -19.09
N SER A 486 -2.82 14.02 -17.86
CA SER A 486 -1.66 13.23 -17.46
C SER A 486 -1.76 11.78 -17.94
N TYR A 487 -2.95 11.17 -17.92
CA TYR A 487 -3.09 9.73 -18.15
C TYR A 487 -3.85 9.32 -19.41
N LEU A 488 -4.60 10.23 -20.06
CA LEU A 488 -5.25 9.96 -21.35
C LEU A 488 -4.57 10.68 -22.52
N ALA A 489 -4.03 11.88 -22.31
CA ALA A 489 -3.41 12.66 -23.38
C ALA A 489 -1.88 12.50 -23.46
N THR A 490 -1.21 12.23 -22.34
CA THR A 490 0.25 12.20 -22.26
C THR A 490 0.78 10.77 -22.23
N ARG A 491 1.84 10.50 -22.98
CA ARG A 491 2.51 9.19 -22.96
C ARG A 491 3.21 8.96 -21.61
N PRO A 492 3.24 7.72 -21.07
CA PRO A 492 3.87 7.43 -19.78
C PRO A 492 5.30 7.97 -19.64
N GLN A 493 6.15 7.76 -20.65
CA GLN A 493 7.55 8.19 -20.66
C GLN A 493 7.70 9.71 -20.54
N GLN A 494 6.86 10.48 -21.24
CA GLN A 494 6.88 11.95 -21.18
C GLN A 494 6.44 12.46 -19.81
N ARG A 495 5.43 11.81 -19.22
CA ARG A 495 4.94 12.14 -17.87
C ARG A 495 6.01 11.89 -16.81
N LEU A 496 6.70 10.76 -16.88
CA LEU A 496 7.81 10.44 -15.97
C LEU A 496 8.97 11.44 -16.12
N GLN A 497 9.34 11.77 -17.36
CA GLN A 497 10.36 12.79 -17.63
C GLN A 497 10.00 14.16 -17.04
N LEU A 498 8.73 14.59 -17.13
CA LEU A 498 8.27 15.84 -16.52
C LEU A 498 8.44 15.81 -14.99
N ILE A 499 8.04 14.70 -14.35
CA ILE A 499 8.19 14.51 -12.91
C ILE A 499 9.66 14.60 -12.50
N GLU A 500 10.55 13.98 -13.27
CA GLU A 500 11.99 14.01 -13.02
C GLU A 500 12.58 15.40 -13.18
N GLN A 501 12.22 16.12 -14.25
CA GLN A 501 12.71 17.48 -14.51
C GLN A 501 12.29 18.48 -13.44
N GLN A 502 11.13 18.27 -12.82
CA GLN A 502 10.58 19.13 -11.77
C GLN A 502 10.67 18.48 -10.38
N ALA A 503 11.50 17.44 -10.21
CA ALA A 503 11.59 16.70 -8.96
C ALA A 503 11.99 17.60 -7.78
N ASP A 504 12.73 18.68 -8.03
CA ASP A 504 13.13 19.63 -7.00
C ASP A 504 11.97 20.50 -6.47
N GLU A 505 10.90 20.63 -7.23
CA GLU A 505 9.66 21.32 -6.83
C GLU A 505 8.76 20.43 -5.95
N LEU A 506 9.00 19.12 -5.93
CA LEU A 506 8.19 18.18 -5.15
C LEU A 506 8.42 18.32 -3.64
N PRO A 507 7.39 18.04 -2.81
CA PRO A 507 7.56 17.85 -1.38
C PRO A 507 8.65 16.83 -1.08
N LYS A 508 9.40 17.03 0.02
CA LYS A 508 10.52 16.15 0.42
C LYS A 508 10.15 14.65 0.40
N ALA A 509 8.95 14.31 0.86
CA ALA A 509 8.45 12.93 0.88
C ALA A 509 8.22 12.31 -0.52
N LEU A 510 8.12 13.12 -1.57
CA LEU A 510 7.91 12.67 -2.96
C LEU A 510 9.18 12.76 -3.83
N LYS A 511 10.20 13.51 -3.42
CA LYS A 511 11.47 13.62 -4.16
C LYS A 511 12.15 12.26 -4.39
N GLU A 512 12.20 11.44 -3.35
CA GLU A 512 12.77 10.09 -3.42
C GLU A 512 12.01 9.19 -4.42
N ARG A 513 10.70 9.41 -4.60
CA ARG A 513 9.87 8.67 -5.58
C ARG A 513 10.18 9.06 -7.01
N ALA A 514 10.31 10.36 -7.29
CA ALA A 514 10.65 10.87 -8.63
C ALA A 514 12.01 10.36 -9.13
N GLN A 515 12.90 9.94 -8.23
CA GLN A 515 14.23 9.45 -8.56
C GLN A 515 14.30 7.92 -8.77
N ARG A 516 13.23 7.16 -8.50
CA ARG A 516 13.18 5.70 -8.70
C ARG A 516 12.86 5.37 -10.16
N ARG A 517 13.90 5.10 -10.95
CA ARG A 517 13.81 4.74 -12.37
C ARG A 517 13.71 3.22 -12.59
N PRO A 518 13.35 2.77 -13.81
CA PRO A 518 13.65 1.41 -14.23
C PRO A 518 15.13 1.11 -13.99
N GLN A 519 15.42 -0.01 -13.33
CA GLN A 519 16.78 -0.36 -12.94
C GLN A 519 17.14 -1.73 -13.46
N LEU A 520 18.44 -1.90 -13.73
CA LEU A 520 19.05 -3.21 -13.85
C LEU A 520 18.99 -3.92 -12.50
N LEU A 521 18.15 -4.94 -12.38
CA LEU A 521 18.00 -5.68 -11.12
C LEU A 521 19.06 -6.76 -10.95
N GLN A 522 19.33 -7.48 -12.03
CA GLN A 522 20.14 -8.67 -11.99
C GLN A 522 20.83 -8.90 -13.34
N LEU A 523 22.07 -9.35 -13.28
CA LEU A 523 22.77 -9.95 -14.41
C LEU A 523 22.83 -11.46 -14.23
N ALA A 524 22.66 -12.19 -15.32
CA ALA A 524 22.79 -13.64 -15.34
C ALA A 524 23.79 -14.05 -16.42
N ILE A 525 24.83 -14.74 -15.98
CA ILE A 525 25.89 -15.24 -16.83
C ILE A 525 25.70 -16.75 -16.94
N TYR A 526 25.88 -17.29 -18.14
CA TYR A 526 25.80 -18.73 -18.40
C TYR A 526 27.15 -19.25 -18.88
N PRO A 527 28.14 -19.46 -17.97
CA PRO A 527 29.47 -19.89 -18.38
C PRO A 527 29.45 -21.13 -19.27
N VAL A 528 28.76 -22.18 -18.83
CA VAL A 528 28.56 -23.40 -19.59
C VAL A 528 27.21 -23.36 -20.30
N LYS A 529 27.21 -23.57 -21.62
CA LYS A 529 26.00 -23.61 -22.44
C LYS A 529 25.03 -24.67 -21.92
N SER A 530 23.79 -24.27 -21.69
CA SER A 530 22.69 -25.10 -21.15
C SER A 530 22.77 -25.41 -19.65
N CYS A 531 23.73 -24.88 -18.91
CA CYS A 531 23.78 -25.02 -17.44
C CYS A 531 23.03 -23.88 -16.72
N ALA A 532 22.96 -23.93 -15.38
CA ALA A 532 22.34 -22.88 -14.57
C ALA A 532 23.03 -21.52 -14.76
N ALA A 533 22.35 -20.45 -14.34
CA ALA A 533 22.92 -19.11 -14.34
C ALA A 533 23.85 -18.91 -13.12
N LEU A 534 24.97 -18.24 -13.33
CA LEU A 534 25.66 -17.47 -12.29
C LEU A 534 24.95 -16.11 -12.18
N LYS A 535 24.25 -15.87 -11.06
CA LYS A 535 23.50 -14.64 -10.81
C LYS A 535 24.39 -13.60 -10.14
N ILE A 536 24.38 -12.38 -10.66
CA ILE A 536 24.97 -11.19 -10.03
C ILE A 536 23.80 -10.30 -9.62
N GLU A 537 23.61 -10.16 -8.31
CA GLU A 537 22.47 -9.50 -7.70
C GLU A 537 22.91 -8.67 -6.48
N GLY A 538 22.11 -7.66 -6.12
CA GLY A 538 22.41 -6.72 -5.03
C GLY A 538 22.91 -5.36 -5.53
N GLY A 539 22.56 -4.29 -4.80
CA GLY A 539 22.90 -2.92 -5.18
C GLY A 539 24.41 -2.68 -5.21
N GLY A 540 24.94 -2.31 -6.39
CA GLY A 540 26.36 -2.07 -6.60
C GLY A 540 27.17 -3.28 -7.10
N ALA A 541 26.56 -4.47 -7.19
CA ALA A 541 27.20 -5.63 -7.80
C ALA A 541 27.40 -5.39 -9.31
N ASN A 542 28.61 -5.61 -9.83
CA ASN A 542 28.95 -5.32 -11.22
C ASN A 542 29.59 -6.52 -11.92
N TRP A 543 29.51 -6.52 -13.25
CA TRP A 543 30.19 -7.53 -14.07
C TRP A 543 30.81 -6.93 -15.33
N PRO A 544 32.04 -7.33 -15.72
CA PRO A 544 32.71 -6.77 -16.88
C PRO A 544 32.06 -7.14 -18.22
N LEU A 545 32.13 -6.21 -19.18
CA LEU A 545 31.74 -6.42 -20.57
C LEU A 545 32.96 -6.69 -21.46
N THR A 546 32.80 -7.63 -22.39
CA THR A 546 33.76 -7.95 -23.45
C THR A 546 33.16 -7.57 -24.82
N ALA A 547 33.95 -7.71 -25.90
CA ALA A 547 33.43 -7.53 -27.26
C ALA A 547 32.33 -8.58 -27.60
N GLN A 548 32.33 -9.71 -26.91
CA GLN A 548 31.44 -10.85 -27.13
C GLN A 548 30.17 -10.80 -26.26
N GLY A 549 30.15 -10.06 -25.15
CA GLY A 549 29.03 -10.03 -24.21
C GLY A 549 29.45 -9.77 -22.76
N LEU A 550 28.78 -10.39 -21.79
CA LEU A 550 29.26 -10.45 -20.39
C LEU A 550 30.50 -11.34 -20.33
N GLN A 551 31.51 -10.97 -19.55
CA GLN A 551 32.71 -11.78 -19.39
C GLN A 551 32.33 -13.21 -18.95
N TYR A 552 32.94 -14.21 -19.60
CA TYR A 552 32.69 -15.64 -19.38
C TYR A 552 31.33 -16.17 -19.85
N ASP A 553 30.45 -15.36 -20.43
CA ASP A 553 29.15 -15.86 -20.91
C ASP A 553 29.30 -16.77 -22.14
N ARG A 554 28.88 -18.03 -21.98
CA ARG A 554 28.84 -19.07 -23.01
C ARG A 554 30.20 -19.37 -23.65
N GLU A 555 31.26 -19.38 -22.85
CA GLU A 555 32.60 -19.80 -23.29
C GLU A 555 32.77 -21.33 -23.30
N TRP A 556 31.97 -22.07 -22.51
CA TRP A 556 32.06 -23.52 -22.41
C TRP A 556 30.82 -24.24 -22.94
N MET A 557 30.98 -25.48 -23.39
CA MET A 557 29.88 -26.37 -23.76
C MET A 557 30.20 -27.83 -23.46
N ILE A 558 29.18 -28.59 -23.07
CA ILE A 558 29.28 -30.04 -22.88
C ILE A 558 28.96 -30.72 -24.21
N VAL A 559 29.82 -31.65 -24.63
CA VAL A 559 29.64 -32.44 -25.85
C VAL A 559 29.63 -33.93 -25.54
N ASP A 560 28.95 -34.71 -26.38
CA ASP A 560 28.99 -36.17 -26.33
C ASP A 560 30.22 -36.74 -27.08
N MET A 561 30.36 -38.08 -27.07
CA MET A 561 31.45 -38.80 -27.74
C MET A 561 31.56 -38.55 -29.26
N ASN A 562 30.50 -38.04 -29.89
CA ASN A 562 30.50 -37.65 -31.31
C ASN A 562 30.87 -36.18 -31.52
N GLY A 563 31.23 -35.47 -30.44
CA GLY A 563 31.51 -34.05 -30.44
C GLY A 563 30.26 -33.19 -30.63
N MET A 564 29.05 -33.71 -30.37
CA MET A 564 27.80 -32.96 -30.49
C MET A 564 27.44 -32.27 -29.17
N ALA A 565 27.13 -30.98 -29.20
CA ALA A 565 26.74 -30.23 -28.01
C ALA A 565 25.45 -30.77 -27.38
N ILE A 566 25.48 -31.05 -26.08
CA ILE A 566 24.29 -31.43 -25.31
C ILE A 566 23.54 -30.17 -24.91
N THR A 567 22.22 -30.21 -25.05
CA THR A 567 21.34 -29.10 -24.69
C THR A 567 20.29 -29.55 -23.70
N GLN A 568 19.73 -28.59 -22.96
CA GLN A 568 18.65 -28.82 -22.01
C GLN A 568 17.40 -29.48 -22.64
N LYS A 569 17.23 -29.40 -23.96
CA LYS A 569 16.16 -30.13 -24.68
C LYS A 569 16.38 -31.65 -24.69
N ARG A 570 17.63 -32.10 -24.66
CA ARG A 570 18.03 -33.51 -24.68
C ARG A 570 18.26 -34.04 -23.26
N CYS A 571 18.81 -33.23 -22.37
CA CYS A 571 19.11 -33.58 -20.98
C CYS A 571 18.78 -32.37 -20.09
N THR A 572 17.62 -32.41 -19.43
CA THR A 572 17.11 -31.31 -18.61
C THR A 572 17.94 -31.09 -17.35
N GLU A 573 18.58 -32.15 -16.84
CA GLU A 573 19.46 -32.18 -15.67
C GLU A 573 20.65 -31.22 -15.81
N LEU A 574 21.00 -30.81 -17.03
CA LEU A 574 21.98 -29.76 -17.26
C LEU A 574 21.66 -28.46 -16.50
N CYS A 575 20.37 -28.13 -16.29
CA CYS A 575 19.99 -26.95 -15.49
C CYS A 575 20.39 -27.05 -14.02
N LEU A 576 20.67 -28.26 -13.51
CA LEU A 576 21.10 -28.51 -12.13
C LEU A 576 22.61 -28.33 -11.95
N ILE A 577 23.38 -28.25 -13.04
CA ILE A 577 24.80 -27.89 -12.99
C ILE A 577 24.90 -26.38 -12.77
N LYS A 578 25.36 -25.97 -11.59
CA LYS A 578 25.55 -24.60 -11.14
C LYS A 578 27.01 -24.18 -11.32
N PRO A 579 27.31 -23.29 -12.28
CA PRO A 579 28.65 -22.74 -12.44
C PRO A 579 28.88 -21.56 -11.49
N HIS A 580 30.06 -21.54 -10.87
CA HIS A 580 30.56 -20.43 -10.04
C HIS A 580 31.94 -20.00 -10.54
N ILE A 581 32.24 -18.70 -10.42
CA ILE A 581 33.55 -18.15 -10.77
C ILE A 581 34.14 -17.55 -9.50
N TRP A 582 35.26 -18.10 -9.05
CA TRP A 582 35.97 -17.67 -7.84
C TRP A 582 37.45 -18.00 -7.96
N ASP A 583 38.32 -17.13 -7.44
CA ASP A 583 39.80 -17.30 -7.42
C ASP A 583 40.41 -17.77 -8.76
N ASP A 584 40.00 -17.14 -9.87
CA ASP A 584 40.45 -17.46 -11.24
C ASP A 584 40.14 -18.90 -11.70
N GLN A 585 39.14 -19.53 -11.09
CA GLN A 585 38.62 -20.86 -11.43
C GLN A 585 37.14 -20.78 -11.83
N LEU A 586 36.74 -21.62 -12.78
CA LEU A 586 35.35 -22.03 -12.97
C LEU A 586 35.10 -23.26 -12.10
N VAL A 587 34.12 -23.21 -11.22
CA VAL A 587 33.71 -24.32 -10.35
C VAL A 587 32.31 -24.77 -10.78
N LEU A 588 32.14 -26.07 -11.04
CA LEU A 588 30.85 -26.67 -11.37
C LEU A 588 30.36 -27.49 -10.17
N GLN A 589 29.11 -27.23 -9.76
CA GLN A 589 28.42 -27.96 -8.71
C GLN A 589 27.15 -28.59 -9.28
N PHE A 590 26.76 -29.80 -8.84
CA PHE A 590 25.50 -30.42 -9.25
C PHE A 590 24.46 -30.35 -8.14
N GLY A 591 23.31 -29.72 -8.41
CA GLY A 591 22.20 -29.56 -7.47
C GLY A 591 22.63 -28.86 -6.17
N ASP A 592 22.30 -29.47 -5.03
CA ASP A 592 22.72 -29.03 -3.69
C ASP A 592 23.77 -29.99 -3.09
N SER A 593 24.44 -30.79 -3.93
CA SER A 593 25.48 -31.71 -3.47
C SER A 593 26.77 -30.97 -3.09
N SER A 594 27.58 -31.54 -2.20
CA SER A 594 28.90 -31.02 -1.81
C SER A 594 30.01 -31.30 -2.85
N SER A 595 29.70 -32.08 -3.89
CA SER A 595 30.65 -32.45 -4.93
C SER A 595 30.80 -31.33 -5.95
N THR A 596 32.04 -30.93 -6.18
CA THR A 596 32.40 -29.87 -7.12
C THR A 596 33.58 -30.29 -7.97
N VAL A 597 33.69 -29.73 -9.17
CA VAL A 597 34.88 -29.84 -10.02
C VAL A 597 35.30 -28.45 -10.47
N SER A 598 36.60 -28.15 -10.42
CA SER A 598 37.15 -26.83 -10.74
C SER A 598 38.12 -26.90 -11.91
N LEU A 599 38.15 -25.84 -12.71
CA LEU A 599 39.09 -25.70 -13.83
C LEU A 599 39.56 -24.24 -13.97
N PRO A 600 40.84 -23.99 -14.33
CA PRO A 600 41.40 -22.64 -14.37
C PRO A 600 40.79 -21.81 -15.49
N LEU A 601 40.57 -20.51 -15.27
CA LEU A 601 40.05 -19.60 -16.30
C LEU A 601 41.12 -19.18 -17.31
N SER A 602 42.41 -19.38 -17.02
CA SER A 602 43.50 -19.09 -17.94
C SER A 602 43.58 -20.10 -19.09
N LEU A 603 43.60 -19.60 -20.33
CA LEU A 603 43.75 -20.44 -21.52
C LEU A 603 45.16 -21.04 -21.66
N SER A 604 46.21 -20.40 -21.10
CA SER A 604 47.56 -20.97 -21.10
C SER A 604 47.61 -22.24 -20.26
N ASP A 605 46.98 -22.19 -19.09
CA ASP A 605 47.03 -23.27 -18.10
C ASP A 605 46.14 -24.44 -18.53
N GLN A 606 45.07 -24.16 -19.27
CA GLN A 606 44.26 -25.18 -19.96
C GLN A 606 44.94 -25.74 -21.21
N ALA A 607 45.78 -24.98 -21.90
CA ALA A 607 46.45 -25.42 -23.13
C ALA A 607 47.64 -26.37 -22.87
N GLU A 608 48.29 -26.28 -21.71
CA GLU A 608 49.41 -27.18 -21.36
C GLU A 608 48.99 -28.65 -21.20
N ASN A 609 47.70 -28.92 -20.96
CA ASN A 609 47.16 -30.27 -20.68
C ASN A 609 46.02 -30.72 -21.64
N SER A 610 45.76 -30.03 -22.77
CA SER A 610 44.56 -30.30 -23.60
C SER A 610 44.84 -30.67 -25.06
N SER A 611 44.03 -31.60 -25.58
CA SER A 611 43.96 -31.89 -27.01
C SER A 611 42.97 -30.93 -27.71
N ARG A 612 43.34 -30.42 -28.90
CA ARG A 612 42.43 -29.59 -29.71
C ARG A 612 41.38 -30.49 -30.38
N CYS A 613 40.10 -30.21 -30.15
CA CYS A 613 39.01 -31.00 -30.72
C CYS A 613 38.08 -30.13 -31.60
N ARG A 614 37.60 -30.71 -32.71
CA ARG A 614 36.62 -30.08 -33.60
C ARG A 614 35.22 -30.57 -33.25
N SER A 615 34.36 -29.67 -32.80
CA SER A 615 32.95 -29.93 -32.51
C SER A 615 32.04 -29.21 -33.51
N LYS A 616 30.76 -29.59 -33.61
CA LYS A 616 29.76 -28.89 -34.43
C LYS A 616 28.70 -28.23 -33.55
N VAL A 617 28.48 -26.93 -33.74
CA VAL A 617 27.42 -26.14 -33.10
C VAL A 617 26.58 -25.49 -34.18
N CYS A 618 25.26 -25.70 -34.17
CA CYS A 618 24.34 -25.12 -35.17
C CYS A 618 24.78 -25.35 -36.64
N ARG A 619 25.33 -26.54 -36.94
CA ARG A 619 25.89 -26.95 -38.24
C ARG A 619 27.22 -26.27 -38.64
N GLN A 620 27.81 -25.45 -37.78
CA GLN A 620 29.13 -24.84 -38.01
C GLN A 620 30.21 -25.53 -37.16
N PRO A 621 31.41 -25.81 -37.71
CA PRO A 621 32.51 -26.35 -36.94
C PRO A 621 33.05 -25.28 -35.97
N VAL A 622 33.18 -25.64 -34.69
CA VAL A 622 33.80 -24.82 -33.64
C VAL A 622 35.02 -25.57 -33.12
N GLU A 623 36.18 -24.90 -33.10
CA GLU A 623 37.39 -25.42 -32.46
C GLU A 623 37.37 -25.06 -30.97
N GLY A 624 37.46 -26.09 -30.13
CA GLY A 624 37.48 -25.96 -28.67
C GLY A 624 38.65 -26.70 -28.04
N LEU A 625 39.04 -26.23 -26.85
CA LEU A 625 40.01 -26.90 -25.98
C LEU A 625 39.27 -27.84 -25.05
N ASP A 626 39.71 -29.09 -24.96
CA ASP A 626 39.22 -30.06 -23.97
C ASP A 626 39.67 -29.64 -22.57
N CYS A 627 38.74 -29.57 -21.62
CA CYS A 627 39.03 -29.15 -20.25
C CYS A 627 39.53 -30.29 -19.34
N GLY A 628 39.77 -31.50 -19.88
CA GLY A 628 40.46 -32.59 -19.18
C GLY A 628 39.56 -33.73 -18.69
N ASP A 629 40.19 -34.82 -18.26
CA ASP A 629 39.51 -36.07 -17.90
C ASP A 629 38.72 -35.97 -16.58
N GLU A 630 39.15 -35.13 -15.63
CA GLU A 630 38.50 -34.98 -14.32
C GLU A 630 37.06 -34.43 -14.47
N VAL A 631 36.91 -33.31 -15.19
CA VAL A 631 35.59 -32.73 -15.46
C VAL A 631 34.74 -33.64 -16.35
N ALA A 632 35.36 -34.37 -17.28
CA ALA A 632 34.67 -35.34 -18.13
C ALA A 632 34.06 -36.49 -17.31
N GLN A 633 34.82 -37.06 -16.38
CA GLN A 633 34.36 -38.12 -15.47
C GLN A 633 33.27 -37.61 -14.54
N TRP A 634 33.46 -36.42 -13.96
CA TRP A 634 32.46 -35.79 -13.09
C TRP A 634 31.12 -35.57 -13.81
N LEU A 635 31.16 -35.00 -15.02
CA LEU A 635 29.96 -34.79 -15.84
C LEU A 635 29.27 -36.10 -16.19
N SER A 636 30.05 -37.11 -16.59
CA SER A 636 29.51 -38.42 -16.98
C SER A 636 28.82 -39.12 -15.81
N GLY A 637 29.39 -39.01 -14.60
CA GLY A 637 28.83 -39.59 -13.39
C GLY A 637 27.50 -38.96 -12.95
N TYR A 638 27.40 -37.63 -12.97
CA TYR A 638 26.18 -36.93 -12.53
C TYR A 638 25.06 -36.92 -13.55
N LEU A 639 25.38 -36.93 -14.85
CA LEU A 639 24.38 -36.94 -15.92
C LEU A 639 24.01 -38.36 -16.36
N GLY A 640 24.70 -39.40 -15.88
CA GLY A 640 24.44 -40.80 -16.24
C GLY A 640 24.71 -41.11 -17.72
N MET A 641 25.61 -40.36 -18.35
CA MET A 641 25.95 -40.47 -19.77
C MET A 641 27.45 -40.65 -19.93
N GLU A 642 27.89 -41.71 -20.59
CA GLU A 642 29.33 -41.94 -20.80
C GLU A 642 29.90 -41.10 -21.96
N GLY A 643 31.19 -40.77 -21.86
CA GLY A 643 31.94 -40.12 -22.93
C GLY A 643 31.66 -38.62 -23.08
N LEU A 644 31.21 -37.95 -22.02
CA LEU A 644 31.02 -36.50 -22.03
C LEU A 644 32.35 -35.76 -21.95
N ARG A 645 32.46 -34.65 -22.67
CA ARG A 645 33.60 -33.72 -22.62
C ARG A 645 33.12 -32.30 -22.42
N LEU A 646 33.87 -31.51 -21.65
CA LEU A 646 33.67 -30.07 -21.55
C LEU A 646 34.67 -29.37 -22.48
N LEU A 647 34.17 -28.61 -23.44
CA LEU A 647 34.99 -27.85 -24.37
C LEU A 647 34.87 -26.37 -24.09
N ARG A 648 36.00 -25.66 -24.08
CA ARG A 648 36.04 -24.20 -24.08
C ARG A 648 36.32 -23.67 -25.49
N GLN A 649 35.58 -22.65 -25.93
CA GLN A 649 35.76 -22.05 -27.25
C GLN A 649 37.15 -21.39 -27.38
N SER A 650 37.89 -21.67 -28.46
CA SER A 650 39.13 -20.93 -28.77
C SER A 650 38.82 -19.61 -29.50
N SER A 651 39.62 -18.57 -29.25
CA SER A 651 39.37 -17.19 -29.67
C SER A 651 39.50 -16.89 -31.18
N ARG A 652 39.74 -17.89 -32.05
CA ARG A 652 39.85 -17.69 -33.51
C ARG A 652 38.66 -18.29 -34.27
N ARG A 653 37.71 -17.45 -34.67
CA ARG A 653 36.86 -17.71 -35.84
C ARG A 653 37.57 -17.20 -37.09
N SER A 654 37.99 -18.07 -37.98
CA SER A 654 38.30 -17.70 -39.38
C SER A 654 37.03 -17.91 -40.21
N SER A 655 36.40 -16.83 -40.67
CA SER A 655 35.34 -16.91 -41.68
C SER A 655 35.98 -17.12 -43.07
N PRO A 656 35.38 -17.92 -43.97
CA PRO A 656 35.83 -18.04 -45.37
C PRO A 656 35.41 -16.86 -46.26
N SER A 657 34.71 -15.86 -45.72
CA SER A 657 34.17 -14.72 -46.47
C SER A 657 34.44 -13.43 -45.67
N GLY A 658 35.17 -12.51 -46.28
CA GLY A 658 35.71 -11.27 -45.67
C GLY A 658 34.70 -10.19 -45.28
N GLU A 659 33.55 -10.56 -44.70
CA GLU A 659 32.63 -9.62 -44.07
C GLU A 659 32.84 -9.61 -42.55
N GLN A 660 32.96 -8.43 -41.95
CA GLN A 660 33.05 -8.22 -40.51
C GLN A 660 31.72 -8.56 -39.82
N GLN A 661 31.42 -9.85 -39.63
CA GLN A 661 30.39 -10.26 -38.68
C GLN A 661 30.95 -10.12 -37.25
N GLN A 662 30.17 -9.48 -36.36
CA GLN A 662 30.47 -9.39 -34.93
C GLN A 662 30.87 -10.78 -34.39
N GLN A 663 31.99 -10.83 -33.67
CA GLN A 663 32.50 -12.05 -33.05
C GLN A 663 31.59 -12.45 -31.88
N LEU A 664 30.48 -13.10 -32.18
CA LEU A 664 29.59 -13.67 -31.16
C LEU A 664 30.21 -14.95 -30.57
N SER A 665 30.09 -15.21 -29.26
CA SER A 665 30.49 -16.50 -28.64
C SER A 665 29.48 -17.60 -29.02
N LEU A 666 29.35 -18.71 -28.29
CA LEU A 666 28.40 -19.80 -28.57
C LEU A 666 26.90 -19.39 -28.45
N VAL A 667 26.57 -18.10 -28.54
CA VAL A 667 25.22 -17.52 -28.60
C VAL A 667 24.51 -17.83 -29.92
N ASN A 668 23.18 -17.93 -29.86
CA ASN A 668 22.39 -18.39 -31.00
C ASN A 668 21.92 -17.25 -31.93
N GLN A 669 21.69 -16.02 -31.43
CA GLN A 669 21.07 -14.93 -32.21
C GLN A 669 21.61 -13.52 -31.92
N ALA A 670 21.86 -13.14 -30.66
CA ALA A 670 22.35 -11.79 -30.30
C ALA A 670 23.27 -11.80 -29.07
N GLN A 671 23.86 -10.65 -28.75
CA GLN A 671 24.83 -10.48 -27.67
C GLN A 671 24.19 -10.63 -26.27
N PHE A 672 23.02 -10.03 -26.05
CA PHE A 672 22.28 -10.18 -24.80
C PHE A 672 20.80 -10.44 -25.06
N LEU A 673 20.21 -11.20 -24.13
CA LEU A 673 18.77 -11.28 -23.99
C LEU A 673 18.36 -10.44 -22.78
N LEU A 674 17.52 -9.43 -23.00
CA LEU A 674 16.92 -8.62 -21.95
C LEU A 674 15.49 -9.09 -21.72
N VAL A 675 15.17 -9.30 -20.44
CA VAL A 675 13.80 -9.59 -19.98
C VAL A 675 13.41 -8.58 -18.93
N ASN A 676 12.20 -8.07 -19.10
CA ASN A 676 11.55 -7.23 -18.10
C ASN A 676 10.81 -8.12 -17.10
N ARG A 677 11.16 -8.02 -15.82
CA ARG A 677 10.55 -8.77 -14.73
C ARG A 677 9.05 -8.52 -14.65
N SER A 678 8.59 -7.30 -14.97
CA SER A 678 7.16 -6.98 -15.02
C SER A 678 6.43 -7.75 -16.13
N SER A 679 7.07 -8.06 -17.26
CA SER A 679 6.51 -8.91 -18.32
C SER A 679 6.34 -10.36 -17.87
N VAL A 680 7.33 -10.90 -17.14
CA VAL A 680 7.30 -12.32 -16.70
C VAL A 680 6.17 -12.53 -15.71
N ARG A 681 6.02 -11.57 -14.80
CA ARG A 681 4.95 -11.51 -13.82
C ARG A 681 3.54 -11.51 -14.44
N SER A 682 3.36 -10.89 -15.61
CA SER A 682 2.07 -10.88 -16.32
C SER A 682 1.63 -12.27 -16.80
N LEU A 683 2.52 -13.26 -16.80
CA LEU A 683 2.22 -14.63 -17.20
C LEU A 683 1.49 -15.43 -16.11
N GLN A 684 1.52 -14.98 -14.85
CA GLN A 684 0.75 -15.53 -13.72
C GLN A 684 0.90 -17.05 -13.50
N PHE A 685 2.12 -17.56 -13.44
CA PHE A 685 2.35 -18.97 -13.04
C PHE A 685 2.25 -19.15 -11.52
N GLU A 686 1.98 -20.38 -11.07
CA GLU A 686 1.82 -20.72 -9.63
C GLU A 686 3.15 -20.68 -8.84
N GLU A 687 4.28 -20.81 -9.52
CA GLU A 687 5.61 -20.77 -8.89
C GLU A 687 6.07 -19.33 -8.57
N SER A 688 7.18 -19.19 -7.84
CA SER A 688 7.68 -17.86 -7.49
C SER A 688 8.15 -17.08 -8.72
N LEU A 689 8.02 -15.74 -8.69
CA LEU A 689 8.40 -14.89 -9.83
C LEU A 689 9.86 -15.08 -10.24
N ASP A 690 10.77 -15.25 -9.28
CA ASP A 690 12.20 -15.40 -9.58
C ASP A 690 12.47 -16.75 -10.26
N GLU A 691 11.77 -17.82 -9.87
CA GLU A 691 11.83 -19.12 -10.54
C GLU A 691 11.26 -19.04 -11.97
N THR A 692 10.17 -18.29 -12.17
CA THR A 692 9.62 -18.05 -13.50
C THR A 692 10.60 -17.26 -14.39
N VAL A 693 11.25 -16.21 -13.85
CA VAL A 693 12.23 -15.39 -14.58
C VAL A 693 13.39 -16.26 -15.09
N ASP A 694 13.87 -17.20 -14.27
CA ASP A 694 14.97 -18.09 -14.64
C ASP A 694 14.67 -18.95 -15.87
N ARG A 695 13.41 -19.33 -16.11
CA ARG A 695 12.98 -20.08 -17.31
C ARG A 695 13.33 -19.36 -18.61
N PHE A 696 13.32 -18.02 -18.60
CA PHE A 696 13.59 -17.21 -19.78
C PHE A 696 15.07 -17.10 -20.10
N ARG A 697 15.95 -17.52 -19.19
CA ARG A 697 17.40 -17.55 -19.38
C ARG A 697 17.97 -16.24 -19.96
N ALA A 698 17.48 -15.12 -19.45
CA ALA A 698 17.91 -13.78 -19.85
C ALA A 698 19.28 -13.46 -19.28
N ASN A 699 20.05 -12.62 -19.97
CA ASN A 699 21.32 -12.12 -19.45
C ASN A 699 21.13 -10.86 -18.60
N ILE A 700 20.17 -10.03 -18.98
CA ILE A 700 19.91 -8.73 -18.35
C ILE A 700 18.45 -8.73 -17.90
N ILE A 701 18.23 -8.54 -16.60
CA ILE A 701 16.89 -8.48 -16.00
C ILE A 701 16.67 -7.07 -15.49
N ILE A 702 15.66 -6.41 -16.03
CA ILE A 702 15.22 -5.07 -15.62
C ILE A 702 13.83 -5.14 -15.00
N ASP A 703 13.42 -4.14 -14.23
CA ASP A 703 12.03 -3.93 -13.86
C ASP A 703 11.62 -2.52 -14.23
N THR A 704 10.63 -2.43 -15.11
CA THR A 704 10.11 -1.16 -15.66
C THR A 704 8.80 -0.76 -15.00
N GLY A 705 8.23 -1.63 -14.16
CA GLY A 705 6.86 -1.50 -13.66
C GLY A 705 5.76 -1.81 -14.67
N THR A 706 6.05 -1.86 -15.98
CA THR A 706 5.05 -2.04 -17.05
C THR A 706 5.33 -3.31 -17.86
N ALA A 707 4.35 -4.22 -17.96
CA ALA A 707 4.51 -5.46 -18.72
C ALA A 707 4.63 -5.21 -20.23
N PHE A 708 5.55 -5.91 -20.87
CA PHE A 708 5.87 -5.92 -22.30
C PHE A 708 6.35 -4.58 -22.89
N GLU A 709 6.62 -3.57 -22.05
CA GLU A 709 7.11 -2.27 -22.51
C GLU A 709 8.40 -2.41 -23.33
N GLU A 710 9.27 -3.35 -22.95
CA GLU A 710 10.54 -3.62 -23.61
C GLU A 710 10.39 -3.98 -25.09
N LEU A 711 9.24 -4.53 -25.51
CA LEU A 711 9.00 -4.89 -26.92
C LEU A 711 8.89 -3.66 -27.84
N SER A 712 8.68 -2.47 -27.27
CA SER A 712 8.59 -1.21 -28.01
C SER A 712 9.93 -0.49 -28.17
N TYR A 713 10.96 -0.93 -27.45
CA TYR A 713 12.24 -0.23 -27.38
C TYR A 713 12.99 -0.30 -28.72
N LYS A 714 13.64 0.79 -29.09
CA LYS A 714 14.55 0.86 -30.24
C LYS A 714 15.99 0.92 -29.80
N GLN A 715 16.28 1.78 -28.82
CA GLN A 715 17.57 1.86 -28.14
C GLN A 715 17.34 2.01 -26.64
N LEU A 716 18.31 1.57 -25.84
CA LEU A 716 18.31 1.82 -24.40
C LEU A 716 19.74 2.06 -23.91
N THR A 717 19.85 2.74 -22.78
CA THR A 717 21.11 2.94 -22.04
C THR A 717 20.95 2.34 -20.65
N ILE A 718 21.90 1.51 -20.22
CA ILE A 718 21.97 1.00 -18.85
C ILE A 718 23.25 1.55 -18.22
N GLY A 719 23.10 2.40 -17.22
CA GLY A 719 24.24 3.13 -16.64
C GLY A 719 24.88 4.03 -17.71
N GLN A 720 26.10 3.70 -18.13
CA GLN A 720 26.82 4.40 -19.19
C GLN A 720 26.85 3.64 -20.53
N VAL A 721 26.27 2.43 -20.59
CA VAL A 721 26.39 1.53 -21.74
C VAL A 721 25.15 1.65 -22.62
N GLN A 722 25.35 1.95 -23.91
CA GLN A 722 24.28 2.05 -24.90
C GLN A 722 24.05 0.73 -25.64
N PHE A 723 22.78 0.40 -25.87
CA PHE A 723 22.34 -0.80 -26.56
C PHE A 723 21.37 -0.48 -27.68
N GLN A 724 21.55 -1.17 -28.80
CA GLN A 724 20.61 -1.24 -29.92
C GLN A 724 19.70 -2.44 -29.71
N VAL A 725 18.38 -2.25 -29.84
CA VAL A 725 17.42 -3.35 -29.85
C VAL A 725 17.38 -3.96 -31.25
N GLU A 726 17.64 -5.26 -31.35
CA GLU A 726 17.60 -6.01 -32.62
C GLU A 726 16.21 -6.54 -32.92
N GLY A 727 15.40 -6.76 -31.88
CA GLY A 727 14.00 -7.15 -32.00
C GLY A 727 13.56 -8.16 -30.93
N PRO A 728 12.30 -8.63 -31.01
CA PRO A 728 11.73 -9.54 -30.04
C PRO A 728 12.33 -10.96 -30.14
N CYS A 729 12.60 -11.58 -29.00
CA CYS A 729 13.14 -12.94 -28.93
C CYS A 729 12.03 -13.98 -29.15
N GLN A 730 12.16 -14.81 -30.18
CA GLN A 730 11.29 -15.99 -30.36
C GLN A 730 11.66 -17.07 -29.34
N ARG A 731 10.65 -17.58 -28.62
CA ARG A 731 10.82 -18.60 -27.59
C ARG A 731 10.52 -19.98 -28.14
N CYS A 732 11.25 -20.96 -27.61
CA CYS A 732 11.11 -22.37 -27.93
C CYS A 732 10.97 -23.17 -26.63
N ASP A 733 10.78 -24.49 -26.75
CA ASP A 733 10.50 -25.41 -25.61
C ASP A 733 11.53 -25.39 -24.48
N MET A 734 12.65 -24.67 -24.64
CA MET A 734 13.63 -24.49 -23.57
C MET A 734 13.02 -23.79 -22.34
N ILE A 735 12.13 -22.82 -22.55
CA ILE A 735 11.49 -22.09 -21.44
C ILE A 735 10.46 -22.94 -20.68
N CYS A 736 10.12 -24.11 -21.21
CA CYS A 736 9.21 -25.06 -20.57
C CYS A 736 9.91 -25.88 -19.47
N ILE A 737 11.22 -25.72 -19.28
CA ILE A 737 12.01 -26.48 -18.29
C ILE A 737 12.15 -25.63 -17.02
N ASN A 738 11.68 -26.16 -15.90
CA ASN A 738 11.93 -25.57 -14.59
C ASN A 738 13.44 -25.64 -14.29
N GLN A 739 14.09 -24.50 -14.10
CA GLN A 739 15.56 -24.45 -13.97
C GLN A 739 16.08 -24.96 -12.61
N ARG A 740 15.19 -25.25 -11.65
CA ARG A 740 15.53 -25.78 -10.33
C ARG A 740 15.31 -27.27 -10.22
N THR A 741 14.25 -27.79 -10.85
CA THR A 741 13.89 -29.22 -10.77
C THR A 741 14.26 -30.01 -12.02
N GLY A 742 14.45 -29.34 -13.16
CA GLY A 742 14.62 -29.98 -14.47
C GLY A 742 13.30 -30.50 -15.06
N GLU A 743 12.17 -30.36 -14.37
CA GLU A 743 10.88 -30.84 -14.87
C GLU A 743 10.38 -30.01 -16.05
N ARG A 744 9.71 -30.69 -16.99
CA ARG A 744 9.22 -30.08 -18.23
C ARG A 744 7.72 -29.86 -18.15
N SER A 745 7.27 -28.63 -18.38
CA SER A 745 5.87 -28.24 -18.48
C SER A 745 5.61 -27.35 -19.70
N PRO A 746 4.67 -27.70 -20.61
CA PRO A 746 4.37 -26.92 -21.82
C PRO A 746 3.60 -25.62 -21.54
N GLU A 747 3.21 -25.38 -20.30
CA GLU A 747 2.36 -24.27 -19.89
C GLU A 747 2.96 -22.91 -20.26
N THR A 748 4.28 -22.74 -20.13
CA THR A 748 4.94 -21.46 -20.36
C THR A 748 4.77 -20.95 -21.79
N LEU A 749 5.01 -21.80 -22.79
CA LEU A 749 4.82 -21.43 -24.20
C LEU A 749 3.33 -21.24 -24.56
N THR A 750 2.45 -22.07 -23.98
CA THR A 750 1.01 -21.98 -24.23
C THR A 750 0.45 -20.65 -23.74
N THR A 751 0.88 -20.21 -22.55
CA THR A 751 0.50 -18.92 -21.97
C THR A 751 1.06 -17.74 -22.76
N ILE A 752 2.33 -17.79 -23.19
CA ILE A 752 2.91 -16.74 -24.04
C ILE A 752 2.17 -16.64 -25.37
N SER A 753 1.91 -17.79 -26.03
CA SER A 753 1.18 -17.83 -27.29
C SER A 753 -0.21 -17.20 -27.17
N ARG A 754 -0.93 -17.49 -26.09
CA ARG A 754 -2.24 -16.88 -25.78
C ARG A 754 -2.14 -15.35 -25.62
N LEU A 755 -1.16 -14.86 -24.85
CA LEU A 755 -0.99 -13.44 -24.58
C LEU A 755 -0.46 -12.63 -25.77
N GLN A 756 0.29 -13.27 -26.67
CA GLN A 756 0.91 -12.64 -27.83
C GLN A 756 0.21 -13.00 -29.15
N SER A 757 -1.09 -13.33 -29.08
CA SER A 757 -1.95 -13.59 -30.25
C SER A 757 -1.36 -14.63 -31.22
N GLY A 758 -0.89 -15.75 -30.69
CA GLY A 758 -0.31 -16.86 -31.45
C GLY A 758 1.20 -16.73 -31.74
N LYS A 759 1.84 -15.63 -31.34
CA LYS A 759 3.29 -15.44 -31.54
C LYS A 759 4.05 -15.87 -30.28
N MET A 760 4.99 -16.80 -30.41
CA MET A 760 5.85 -17.20 -29.28
C MET A 760 7.01 -16.23 -29.09
N ARG A 761 6.75 -14.98 -28.70
CA ARG A 761 7.78 -13.92 -28.51
C ARG A 761 7.80 -13.43 -27.07
N PHE A 762 8.97 -13.33 -26.47
CA PHE A 762 9.10 -12.82 -25.10
C PHE A 762 10.50 -12.27 -24.81
N GLY A 763 10.60 -11.04 -24.28
CA GLY A 763 11.86 -10.31 -24.13
C GLY A 763 12.44 -9.85 -25.47
N ILE A 764 13.54 -9.11 -25.40
CA ILE A 764 14.21 -8.50 -26.56
C ILE A 764 15.67 -8.89 -26.65
N TYR A 765 16.15 -9.03 -27.88
CA TYR A 765 17.58 -9.12 -28.16
C TYR A 765 18.18 -7.72 -28.27
N ILE A 766 19.29 -7.53 -27.58
CA ILE A 766 20.01 -6.25 -27.57
C ILE A 766 21.50 -6.49 -27.79
N SER A 767 22.13 -5.54 -28.48
CA SER A 767 23.56 -5.55 -28.77
C SER A 767 24.17 -4.20 -28.41
N ARG A 768 25.36 -4.23 -27.84
CA ARG A 768 26.06 -3.01 -27.41
C ARG A 768 26.45 -2.16 -28.61
N ILE A 769 26.21 -0.86 -28.52
CA ILE A 769 26.71 0.13 -29.46
C ILE A 769 28.12 0.52 -29.00
N SER A 770 29.15 0.09 -29.73
CA SER A 770 30.54 0.32 -29.34
C SER A 770 30.90 1.81 -29.41
N THR A 771 31.29 2.40 -28.28
CA THR A 771 32.04 3.66 -28.25
C THR A 771 33.51 3.34 -27.98
N ALA A 772 34.43 3.95 -28.73
CA ALA A 772 35.84 3.64 -28.64
C ALA A 772 36.39 3.99 -27.24
N ASN A 773 37.03 3.02 -26.57
CA ASN A 773 37.88 3.15 -25.38
C ASN A 773 37.25 3.24 -23.98
N SER A 774 36.52 2.21 -23.51
CA SER A 774 36.52 1.92 -22.06
C SER A 774 36.29 0.44 -21.70
N LYS A 775 36.91 0.01 -20.59
CA LYS A 775 36.59 -1.25 -19.88
C LYS A 775 35.24 -1.05 -19.19
N GLU A 776 34.16 -1.19 -19.94
CA GLU A 776 32.80 -1.00 -19.43
C GLU A 776 32.35 -2.21 -18.61
N GLN A 777 31.52 -1.94 -17.61
CA GLN A 777 30.87 -2.93 -16.76
C GLN A 777 29.41 -2.53 -16.57
N LEU A 778 28.53 -3.51 -16.37
CA LEU A 778 27.15 -3.26 -15.98
C LEU A 778 27.02 -3.43 -14.48
N THR A 779 26.34 -2.49 -13.81
CA THR A 779 26.14 -2.52 -12.37
C THR A 779 24.66 -2.69 -12.03
N CYS A 780 24.34 -3.65 -11.18
CA CYS A 780 22.98 -3.80 -10.66
C CYS A 780 22.62 -2.57 -9.81
N GLY A 781 21.44 -2.00 -10.07
CA GLY A 781 21.00 -0.69 -9.60
C GLY A 781 21.17 0.43 -10.62
N ASP A 782 21.90 0.20 -11.72
CA ASP A 782 22.02 1.18 -12.79
C ASP A 782 20.66 1.49 -13.41
N VAL A 783 20.45 2.77 -13.66
CA VAL A 783 19.27 3.28 -14.32
C VAL A 783 19.20 2.80 -15.78
N VAL A 784 18.01 2.42 -16.21
CA VAL A 784 17.68 2.11 -17.60
C VAL A 784 16.95 3.29 -18.23
N LEU A 785 17.51 3.86 -19.29
CA LEU A 785 16.92 4.94 -20.09
C LEU A 785 16.57 4.39 -21.47
N VAL A 786 15.37 4.69 -21.98
CA VAL A 786 14.93 4.28 -23.32
C VAL A 786 14.93 5.50 -24.24
N THR A 787 15.51 5.35 -25.42
CA THR A 787 15.65 6.41 -26.44
C THR A 787 15.01 6.02 -27.77
#